data_AF-A0A2E3W2H0-F1
#
_entry.id   AF-A0A2E3W2H0-F1
#
_cell.length_a   1.000
_cell.length_b   1.000
_cell.length_c   1.000
_cell.angle_alpha   90.00
_cell.angle_beta   90.00
_cell.angle_gamma   90.00
#
_symmetry.space_group_name_H-M   'P 1'
#
loop_
_entity.id
_entity.type
_entity.pdbx_description
1 polymer ?
#
loop_
_entity_poly.entity_id
_entity_poly.type
_entity_poly.pdbx_seq_one_letter_code
_entity_poly.pdbx_strand_id
1 'polypeptide(L)'
;MKNIIFLTMVWFLVGCGKPGSDKSEESSLGFVLPSGEHVEQAPVFKYEHSFLAMGFKGKRPKLSDEKYSSFSVKRNPEFKNLNFSVFEKGTREVSIHGLIVELGNNSKVYDLIRKATDVRSLKIYAHTLVIKDEIHVAQADVEIHAVKVLFKEAGKINTTPISKTELPKTFKNGEDGLAAGSVTILAKEVKSETGMPVIVAIGGDGQSAGPGMHGARGKDAKVVKAPNYTFLKYYKCTYRNHEVGETCRKKKVSGWRSGNGADAKAGGVPGHGGPGGSVWLSKEIADTVKVDNRGGGHGRPDIERKGGRPGNPATTCNHIYNKKKRCVTARRGKDISPRIQPGAGGKIGRKITSSKRPKLDKALFHYTAFVKDLYMQGHFNEAHAELHYIANLSGEFSSDSALLRVVRSQIGEMLGKLELRLDFYGNPRTWVPKLGFVTASKAFVEEGDRNLKLFFLSKTLKSKHENLENKYEGVKELQNELLARIDENRKGITTSVLNSNDLQHSVNELNVAKEEFELELRLIEKKIEQMAKNNLKVPLLKKALKTLALAAKVVPVGQPSFGAVGVGLDVLEKAIYSEYSLDDFLKEAPEVSEQFDGFDWKGATLKLQEKLDDLNPREFSKLESNKERLEYIKDLGEFAAPIVEAIGKQRSAWKEHEVSKSSLNKEIERIKAHHKEFQQVVGKLNVLLTQKEGFLNQVRVFQSSILERLQQIDSDFLAVSHSYEELASSALVLGDNFKTSLLEIHRNALRRFNYYSYVLSKAYGYQYGSPFQGSLSLDGFYNKCELLFAKNIESSEKLERMKELFEREVADLAELIVLNSSARDELATTVELSPEQVRALNKGRSIYLDFTDLEFFGKNKENIRLNAVKMEEGSSLENFNGGEVYFEHVGEGIVYKDGKFFFFTQDTSDIGKWISHVVGGEIYHSESSDESGDEVRSMLGMSDGHPVFSKPTGRTFVKVSTSDDIQIKNARIRVEYSFEHAN
;
A
#
# COMPACT_ATOMS: atom_id res chain seq x y z
N MET A 1 -56.11 18.75 -7.21
CA MET A 1 -57.32 18.73 -8.07
C MET A 1 -57.57 17.30 -8.50
N LYS A 2 -58.84 16.89 -8.45
CA LYS A 2 -59.37 15.51 -8.38
C LYS A 2 -59.13 14.66 -9.64
N ASN A 3 -58.86 13.36 -9.41
CA ASN A 3 -59.36 12.09 -10.01
C ASN A 3 -59.59 12.03 -11.55
N ILE A 4 -59.37 10.92 -12.29
CA ILE A 4 -60.00 9.57 -12.24
C ILE A 4 -59.18 8.61 -13.18
N ILE A 5 -58.64 7.43 -12.76
CA ILE A 5 -59.08 6.00 -12.76
C ILE A 5 -59.36 5.28 -14.13
N PHE A 6 -58.79 4.05 -14.25
CA PHE A 6 -59.12 2.79 -15.00
C PHE A 6 -58.13 2.39 -16.15
N LEU A 7 -57.30 1.32 -16.00
CA LEU A 7 -57.51 -0.15 -16.26
C LEU A 7 -57.95 -0.43 -17.72
N THR A 8 -57.46 -1.36 -18.56
CA THR A 8 -56.94 -2.76 -18.46
C THR A 8 -56.46 -3.17 -19.88
N MET A 9 -55.29 -3.78 -20.06
CA MET A 9 -55.02 -5.20 -20.44
C MET A 9 -55.68 -5.84 -21.70
N VAL A 10 -54.82 -6.45 -22.55
CA VAL A 10 -54.96 -7.73 -23.32
C VAL A 10 -55.25 -7.72 -24.86
N TRP A 11 -54.19 -8.12 -25.60
CA TRP A 11 -54.07 -9.08 -26.75
C TRP A 11 -54.46 -8.79 -28.23
N PHE A 12 -53.52 -9.22 -29.11
CA PHE A 12 -53.62 -9.81 -30.47
C PHE A 12 -54.09 -8.84 -31.60
N LEU A 13 -53.62 -8.80 -32.86
CA LEU A 13 -52.92 -9.71 -33.78
C LEU A 13 -52.56 -8.95 -35.09
N VAL A 14 -51.62 -9.48 -35.86
CA VAL A 14 -51.53 -9.49 -37.35
C VAL A 14 -51.15 -8.21 -38.10
N GLY A 15 -50.03 -8.33 -38.82
CA GLY A 15 -49.70 -7.56 -40.03
C GLY A 15 -48.79 -8.39 -40.94
N CYS A 16 -49.41 -9.07 -41.91
CA CYS A 16 -48.79 -9.93 -42.92
C CYS A 16 -47.77 -9.21 -43.82
N GLY A 17 -46.72 -9.95 -44.22
CA GLY A 17 -45.89 -9.64 -45.39
C GLY A 17 -45.05 -10.86 -45.83
N LYS A 18 -45.45 -11.52 -46.92
CA LYS A 18 -44.71 -12.55 -47.69
C LYS A 18 -44.81 -12.14 -49.18
N PRO A 19 -44.03 -12.71 -50.12
CA PRO A 19 -42.68 -13.30 -50.01
C PRO A 19 -41.73 -12.84 -51.14
N GLY A 20 -40.42 -12.97 -50.93
CA GLY A 20 -39.39 -12.89 -51.97
C GLY A 20 -38.33 -13.94 -51.71
N SER A 21 -38.21 -14.88 -52.64
CA SER A 21 -37.34 -16.05 -52.63
C SER A 21 -35.87 -15.66 -52.73
N ASP A 22 -35.01 -16.22 -51.87
CA ASP A 22 -33.83 -16.93 -52.34
C ASP A 22 -33.26 -17.86 -51.26
N LYS A 23 -32.74 -18.99 -51.73
CA LYS A 23 -32.24 -20.13 -50.95
C LYS A 23 -30.83 -19.84 -50.42
N SER A 24 -30.60 -20.09 -49.14
CA SER A 24 -29.31 -20.54 -48.59
C SER A 24 -29.56 -21.39 -47.36
N GLU A 25 -28.86 -22.51 -47.28
CA GLU A 25 -28.95 -23.57 -46.29
C GLU A 25 -28.64 -23.05 -44.87
N GLU A 26 -29.60 -23.13 -43.96
CA GLU A 26 -29.36 -23.16 -42.51
C GLU A 26 -29.68 -24.57 -42.02
N SER A 27 -28.63 -25.31 -41.67
CA SER A 27 -28.72 -26.50 -40.84
C SER A 27 -29.31 -26.10 -39.49
N SER A 28 -30.52 -26.60 -39.21
CA SER A 28 -31.15 -26.51 -37.90
C SER A 28 -30.33 -27.31 -36.87
N LEU A 29 -29.38 -26.65 -36.21
CA LEU A 29 -28.88 -27.05 -34.91
C LEU A 29 -29.99 -26.73 -33.90
N GLY A 30 -30.90 -27.68 -33.71
CA GLY A 30 -31.84 -27.64 -32.61
C GLY A 30 -31.06 -27.71 -31.30
N PHE A 31 -30.92 -26.56 -30.64
CA PHE A 31 -30.51 -26.50 -29.24
C PHE A 31 -31.61 -27.16 -28.41
N VAL A 32 -31.36 -28.40 -27.99
CA VAL A 32 -32.06 -29.02 -26.87
C VAL A 32 -31.58 -28.30 -25.62
N LEU A 33 -32.48 -27.58 -24.95
CA LEU A 33 -32.24 -27.06 -23.60
C LEU A 33 -31.95 -28.25 -22.67
N PRO A 34 -30.85 -28.25 -21.89
CA PRO A 34 -30.65 -29.29 -20.90
C PRO A 34 -31.77 -29.21 -19.85
N SER A 35 -32.47 -30.32 -19.65
CA SER A 35 -33.42 -30.48 -18.56
C SER A 35 -32.71 -30.28 -17.23
N GLY A 36 -33.26 -29.43 -16.35
CA GLY A 36 -32.68 -29.14 -15.04
C GLY A 36 -32.38 -30.43 -14.25
N GLU A 37 -31.11 -30.58 -13.84
CA GLU A 37 -30.66 -31.71 -13.03
C GLU A 37 -31.34 -31.72 -11.66
N HIS A 38 -32.05 -32.80 -11.34
CA HIS A 38 -32.58 -33.01 -10.00
C HIS A 38 -31.59 -33.81 -9.14
N VAL A 39 -31.14 -33.24 -8.02
CA VAL A 39 -30.14 -33.84 -7.11
C VAL A 39 -30.83 -34.52 -5.92
N GLU A 40 -30.47 -35.77 -5.60
CA GLU A 40 -31.21 -36.55 -4.59
C GLU A 40 -30.79 -36.25 -3.13
N GLN A 41 -29.61 -35.65 -2.90
CA GLN A 41 -29.15 -35.06 -1.63
C GLN A 41 -27.76 -34.41 -1.84
N ALA A 42 -27.58 -33.13 -1.49
CA ALA A 42 -26.23 -32.56 -1.44
C ALA A 42 -25.47 -33.09 -0.23
N PRO A 43 -24.17 -33.39 -0.40
CA PRO A 43 -23.35 -33.91 0.66
C PRO A 43 -23.10 -32.87 1.76
N VAL A 44 -22.95 -33.34 3.00
CA VAL A 44 -22.57 -32.51 4.14
C VAL A 44 -21.37 -33.14 4.81
N PHE A 45 -20.26 -32.42 4.85
CA PHE A 45 -19.13 -32.81 5.68
C PHE A 45 -19.57 -32.84 7.14
N LYS A 46 -19.45 -34.01 7.79
CA LYS A 46 -19.65 -34.13 9.23
C LYS A 46 -18.44 -33.55 9.94
N TYR A 47 -18.59 -32.32 10.45
CA TYR A 47 -17.52 -31.60 11.14
C TYR A 47 -17.42 -32.06 12.61
N GLU A 48 -17.07 -33.32 12.84
CA GLU A 48 -16.82 -33.85 14.20
C GLU A 48 -15.42 -33.48 14.72
N HIS A 49 -14.56 -32.96 13.84
CA HIS A 49 -13.16 -32.66 14.13
C HIS A 49 -12.88 -31.16 14.16
N SER A 50 -11.90 -30.75 14.96
CA SER A 50 -11.32 -29.41 14.86
C SER A 50 -10.41 -29.36 13.63
N PHE A 51 -10.82 -28.59 12.62
CA PHE A 51 -9.98 -28.37 11.44
C PHE A 51 -8.92 -27.32 11.74
N LEU A 52 -7.78 -27.44 11.06
CA LEU A 52 -6.77 -26.39 10.95
C LEU A 52 -6.82 -25.81 9.53
N ALA A 53 -6.87 -24.48 9.42
CA ALA A 53 -6.56 -23.83 8.16
C ALA A 53 -5.04 -23.78 8.03
N MET A 54 -4.50 -24.16 6.88
CA MET A 54 -3.10 -23.82 6.54
C MET A 54 -3.03 -22.33 6.21
N GLY A 55 -3.12 -21.53 7.26
CA GLY A 55 -2.94 -20.09 7.21
C GLY A 55 -1.47 -19.74 7.41
N PHE A 56 -0.95 -18.88 6.55
CA PHE A 56 0.32 -18.22 6.77
C PHE A 56 0.15 -17.17 7.88
N LYS A 57 0.81 -17.35 9.02
CA LYS A 57 0.95 -16.31 10.04
C LYS A 57 2.41 -15.92 10.13
N GLY A 58 2.79 -14.94 9.33
CA GLY A 58 4.17 -14.49 9.28
C GLY A 58 4.48 -13.44 10.36
N LYS A 59 5.70 -12.91 10.29
CA LYS A 59 6.23 -11.99 11.31
C LYS A 59 5.41 -10.71 11.36
N ARG A 60 4.98 -10.32 12.56
CA ARG A 60 4.27 -9.06 12.77
C ARG A 60 5.18 -7.87 12.38
N PRO A 61 4.78 -7.01 11.42
CA PRO A 61 5.53 -5.81 11.08
C PRO A 61 5.55 -4.84 12.26
N LYS A 62 6.61 -4.01 12.36
CA LYS A 62 6.70 -2.99 13.40
C LYS A 62 6.38 -1.62 12.80
N LEU A 63 5.63 -0.80 13.53
CA LEU A 63 5.31 0.58 13.15
C LEU A 63 6.56 1.45 12.89
N SER A 64 7.69 1.10 13.51
CA SER A 64 8.99 1.78 13.39
C SER A 64 9.87 1.25 12.25
N ASP A 65 9.42 0.27 11.46
CA ASP A 65 10.24 -0.27 10.37
C ASP A 65 10.52 0.82 9.32
N GLU A 66 11.80 0.96 8.91
CA GLU A 66 12.25 2.03 8.01
C GLU A 66 11.45 2.08 6.69
N LYS A 67 10.93 0.94 6.21
CA LYS A 67 10.10 0.84 4.99
C LYS A 67 8.80 1.65 5.04
N TYR A 68 8.33 2.02 6.24
CA TYR A 68 7.16 2.90 6.44
C TYR A 68 7.55 4.37 6.63
N SER A 69 8.78 4.73 6.28
CA SER A 69 9.26 6.11 6.19
C SER A 69 9.98 6.34 4.86
N SER A 70 9.98 7.58 4.39
CA SER A 70 10.74 8.00 3.22
C SER A 70 11.18 9.44 3.37
N PHE A 71 12.21 9.84 2.64
CA PHE A 71 12.63 11.24 2.59
C PHE A 71 13.10 11.61 1.19
N SER A 72 13.04 12.91 0.90
CA SER A 72 13.55 13.49 -0.33
C SER A 72 14.41 14.70 0.01
N VAL A 73 15.42 14.95 -0.83
CA VAL A 73 16.26 16.14 -0.78
C VAL A 73 16.32 16.72 -2.17
N LYS A 74 15.92 17.98 -2.32
CA LYS A 74 16.05 18.78 -3.54
C LYS A 74 17.04 19.91 -3.28
N ARG A 75 17.88 20.26 -4.26
CA ARG A 75 18.69 21.49 -4.20
C ARG A 75 18.07 22.55 -5.10
N ASN A 76 17.96 23.76 -4.59
CA ASN A 76 17.45 24.90 -5.31
C ASN A 76 18.62 25.81 -5.72
N PRO A 77 19.05 25.80 -7.00
CA PRO A 77 20.23 26.53 -7.46
C PRO A 77 20.03 28.06 -7.51
N GLU A 78 18.78 28.53 -7.48
CA GLU A 78 18.45 29.97 -7.46
C GLU A 78 18.81 30.61 -6.12
N PHE A 79 18.72 29.84 -5.03
CA PHE A 79 19.07 30.30 -3.69
C PHE A 79 20.45 29.81 -3.29
N LYS A 80 21.46 30.67 -3.48
CA LYS A 80 22.86 30.35 -3.13
C LYS A 80 23.30 30.89 -1.77
N ASN A 81 22.53 31.75 -1.13
CA ASN A 81 22.94 32.40 0.12
C ASN A 81 22.03 31.97 1.28
N LEU A 82 22.62 31.47 2.36
CA LEU A 82 21.93 31.13 3.62
C LEU A 82 22.94 31.15 4.77
N ASN A 83 22.56 31.62 5.97
CA ASN A 83 23.44 31.66 7.15
C ASN A 83 24.80 32.33 6.90
N PHE A 84 24.81 33.49 6.22
CA PHE A 84 26.02 34.21 5.78
C PHE A 84 26.99 33.41 4.89
N SER A 85 26.60 32.22 4.43
CA SER A 85 27.41 31.33 3.61
C SER A 85 26.88 31.29 2.19
N VAL A 86 27.79 31.04 1.24
CA VAL A 86 27.47 30.85 -0.19
C VAL A 86 27.57 29.37 -0.52
N PHE A 87 26.50 28.80 -1.04
CA PHE A 87 26.38 27.42 -1.49
C PHE A 87 26.34 27.40 -3.02
N GLU A 88 27.45 27.06 -3.65
CA GLU A 88 27.58 27.07 -5.12
C GLU A 88 26.51 26.21 -5.82
N LYS A 89 26.15 25.08 -5.20
CA LYS A 89 25.13 24.14 -5.66
C LYS A 89 23.71 24.49 -5.22
N GLY A 90 23.51 25.65 -4.57
CA GLY A 90 22.23 26.09 -4.01
C GLY A 90 21.87 25.44 -2.66
N THR A 91 20.82 25.94 -2.01
CA THR A 91 20.31 25.44 -0.72
C THR A 91 19.47 24.17 -0.88
N ARG A 92 19.39 23.36 0.18
CA ARG A 92 18.57 22.15 0.26
C ARG A 92 17.14 22.45 0.73
N GLU A 93 16.20 21.71 0.15
CA GLU A 93 14.84 21.51 0.62
C GLU A 93 14.69 20.03 0.96
N VAL A 94 14.22 19.72 2.18
CA VAL A 94 14.12 18.36 2.69
C VAL A 94 12.66 18.05 3.02
N SER A 95 12.10 16.98 2.45
CA SER A 95 10.78 16.47 2.83
C SER A 95 10.93 15.09 3.46
N ILE A 96 10.24 14.83 4.56
CA ILE A 96 10.24 13.56 5.29
C ILE A 96 8.80 13.09 5.44
N HIS A 97 8.52 11.83 5.10
CA HIS A 97 7.18 11.25 5.15
C HIS A 97 7.23 9.93 5.93
N GLY A 98 6.20 9.60 6.72
CA GLY A 98 6.16 8.27 7.32
C GLY A 98 5.05 8.00 8.33
N LEU A 99 5.01 6.75 8.79
CA LEU A 99 4.14 6.31 9.87
C LEU A 99 4.67 6.78 11.22
N ILE A 100 5.86 6.31 11.62
CA ILE A 100 6.63 6.84 12.74
C ILE A 100 7.92 7.44 12.18
N VAL A 101 8.09 8.74 12.35
CA VAL A 101 9.33 9.45 12.01
C VAL A 101 10.07 9.74 13.31
N GLU A 102 11.23 9.12 13.51
CA GLU A 102 12.08 9.35 14.67
C GLU A 102 13.30 10.19 14.31
N LEU A 103 13.44 11.33 14.99
CA LEU A 103 14.55 12.27 14.87
C LEU A 103 15.36 12.27 16.16
N GLY A 104 16.44 11.49 16.15
CA GLY A 104 17.38 11.27 17.24
C GLY A 104 18.04 9.89 17.12
N ASN A 105 18.97 9.55 18.02
CA ASN A 105 19.56 8.20 18.15
C ASN A 105 20.06 7.54 16.84
N ASN A 106 21.04 8.15 16.15
CA ASN A 106 21.67 7.59 14.94
C ASN A 106 20.70 7.20 13.80
N SER A 107 19.52 7.84 13.70
CA SER A 107 18.66 7.62 12.54
C SER A 107 19.24 8.27 11.28
N LYS A 108 19.23 7.56 10.15
CA LYS A 108 19.70 8.10 8.84
C LYS A 108 19.01 9.41 8.49
N VAL A 109 17.75 9.56 8.86
CA VAL A 109 16.93 10.76 8.62
C VAL A 109 17.40 11.94 9.46
N TYR A 110 17.77 11.70 10.72
CA TYR A 110 18.31 12.74 11.61
C TYR A 110 19.67 13.24 11.13
N ASP A 111 20.56 12.35 10.67
CA ASP A 111 21.89 12.73 10.17
C ASP A 111 21.84 13.66 8.94
N LEU A 112 20.75 13.64 8.17
CA LEU A 112 20.56 14.56 7.05
C LEU A 112 20.40 16.02 7.48
N ILE A 113 19.91 16.27 8.70
CA ILE A 113 19.38 17.58 9.12
C ILE A 113 19.95 18.11 10.45
N ARG A 114 20.59 17.28 11.31
CA ARG A 114 20.87 17.62 12.71
C ARG A 114 21.64 18.93 12.97
N LYS A 115 22.44 19.40 12.02
CA LYS A 115 23.18 20.68 12.07
C LYS A 115 23.30 21.31 10.67
N ALA A 116 22.25 21.19 9.87
CA ALA A 116 22.32 21.63 8.48
C ALA A 116 22.30 23.16 8.39
N THR A 117 23.32 23.73 7.75
CA THR A 117 23.44 25.17 7.50
C THR A 117 22.99 25.57 6.10
N ASP A 118 22.81 24.59 5.22
CA ASP A 118 22.41 24.74 3.84
C ASP A 118 20.95 24.34 3.58
N VAL A 119 20.20 23.91 4.61
CA VAL A 119 18.77 23.58 4.49
C VAL A 119 17.94 24.83 4.66
N ARG A 120 17.20 25.20 3.62
CA ARG A 120 16.29 26.35 3.60
C ARG A 120 14.87 25.97 4.01
N SER A 121 14.42 24.77 3.66
CA SER A 121 13.06 24.29 3.99
C SER A 121 13.09 22.84 4.45
N LEU A 122 12.37 22.56 5.53
CA LEU A 122 12.17 21.23 6.09
C LEU A 122 10.67 20.95 6.23
N LYS A 123 10.15 19.95 5.51
CA LYS A 123 8.74 19.54 5.57
C LYS A 123 8.62 18.13 6.12
N ILE A 124 7.74 17.91 7.09
CA ILE A 124 7.53 16.61 7.72
C ILE A 124 6.05 16.25 7.67
N TYR A 125 5.73 15.08 7.12
CA TYR A 125 4.39 14.53 7.01
C TYR A 125 4.36 13.17 7.69
N ALA A 126 3.88 13.11 8.93
CA ALA A 126 3.97 11.89 9.74
C ALA A 126 2.64 11.54 10.40
N HIS A 127 2.36 10.26 10.63
CA HIS A 127 1.31 9.95 11.60
C HIS A 127 1.82 10.33 13.00
N THR A 128 2.98 9.81 13.40
CA THR A 128 3.66 10.19 14.65
C THR A 128 5.07 10.67 14.36
N LEU A 129 5.40 11.87 14.84
CA LEU A 129 6.75 12.44 14.83
C LEU A 129 7.32 12.39 16.24
N VAL A 130 8.48 11.75 16.41
CA VAL A 130 9.21 11.66 17.67
C VAL A 130 10.52 12.41 17.52
N ILE A 131 10.72 13.43 18.36
CA ILE A 131 11.93 14.25 18.40
C ILE A 131 12.60 14.00 19.75
N LYS A 132 13.73 13.30 19.73
CA LYS A 132 14.51 12.95 20.93
C LYS A 132 15.70 13.91 21.13
N ASP A 133 16.26 14.41 20.03
CA ASP A 133 17.41 15.31 20.04
C ASP A 133 17.08 16.68 19.41
N GLU A 134 17.96 17.66 19.65
CA GLU A 134 17.89 18.96 18.97
C GLU A 134 18.08 18.79 17.45
N ILE A 135 17.18 19.38 16.69
CA ILE A 135 17.30 19.55 15.24
C ILE A 135 17.58 21.03 14.98
N HIS A 136 18.83 21.36 14.67
CA HIS A 136 19.23 22.72 14.34
C HIS A 136 19.33 22.90 12.82
N VAL A 137 18.29 23.49 12.24
CA VAL A 137 18.19 23.86 10.81
C VAL A 137 18.20 25.38 10.71
N ALA A 138 19.40 25.95 10.75
CA ALA A 138 19.62 27.38 10.91
C ALA A 138 18.94 28.18 9.78
N GLN A 139 18.13 29.19 10.14
CA GLN A 139 17.36 30.03 9.21
C GLN A 139 16.30 29.31 8.35
N ALA A 140 16.05 28.02 8.60
CA ALA A 140 15.15 27.22 7.76
C ALA A 140 13.67 27.43 8.10
N ASP A 141 12.82 27.35 7.07
CA ASP A 141 11.38 27.24 7.23
C ASP A 141 10.98 25.78 7.48
N VAL A 142 10.44 25.51 8.67
CA VAL A 142 10.02 24.17 9.11
C VAL A 142 8.50 24.07 9.05
N GLU A 143 7.98 23.06 8.35
CA GLU A 143 6.54 22.76 8.26
C GLU A 143 6.29 21.30 8.67
N ILE A 144 5.47 21.10 9.71
CA ILE A 144 5.14 19.78 10.24
C ILE A 144 3.63 19.57 10.12
N HIS A 145 3.25 18.49 9.46
CA HIS A 145 1.89 17.95 9.46
C HIS A 145 1.91 16.59 10.12
N ALA A 146 1.24 16.47 11.26
CA ALA A 146 1.17 15.19 11.95
C ALA A 146 -0.15 14.91 12.66
N VAL A 147 -0.44 13.64 12.96
CA VAL A 147 -1.42 13.35 14.00
C VAL A 147 -0.81 13.70 15.35
N LYS A 148 0.41 13.22 15.61
CA LYS A 148 1.05 13.32 16.92
C LYS A 148 2.50 13.84 16.88
N VAL A 149 2.70 14.94 17.61
CA VAL A 149 3.89 15.59 18.17
C VAL A 149 4.51 14.99 19.42
N LEU A 150 5.64 14.27 19.41
CA LEU A 150 6.30 13.83 20.65
C LEU A 150 7.69 14.43 20.82
N PHE A 151 7.85 15.38 21.74
CA PHE A 151 9.14 15.86 22.21
C PHE A 151 9.57 15.06 23.44
N LYS A 152 10.63 14.28 23.28
CA LYS A 152 11.21 13.42 24.33
C LYS A 152 12.61 13.91 24.67
N GLU A 153 13.10 13.55 25.85
CA GLU A 153 14.49 13.77 26.25
C GLU A 153 14.94 15.24 26.06
N ALA A 154 15.87 15.53 25.14
CA ALA A 154 16.35 16.88 24.82
C ALA A 154 15.78 17.44 23.51
N GLY A 155 14.73 16.80 22.99
CA GLY A 155 14.14 17.07 21.70
C GLY A 155 13.62 18.49 21.55
N LYS A 156 14.09 19.20 20.52
CA LYS A 156 13.63 20.55 20.18
C LYS A 156 13.92 20.88 18.72
N ILE A 157 13.13 21.79 18.15
CA ILE A 157 13.33 22.33 16.81
C ILE A 157 13.97 23.70 16.96
N ASN A 158 15.15 23.88 16.37
CA ASN A 158 15.90 25.13 16.42
C ASN A 158 16.12 25.70 15.01
N THR A 159 15.60 26.89 14.75
CA THR A 159 15.78 27.64 13.48
C THR A 159 16.65 28.89 13.63
N THR A 160 17.29 29.08 14.80
CA THR A 160 18.19 30.21 15.06
C THR A 160 19.33 30.24 14.04
N PRO A 161 19.58 31.39 13.38
CA PRO A 161 20.60 31.47 12.34
C PRO A 161 22.00 31.49 12.96
N ILE A 162 23.01 31.16 12.15
CA ILE A 162 24.40 31.27 12.59
C ILE A 162 24.79 32.75 12.67
N SER A 163 25.31 33.18 13.83
CA SER A 163 25.78 34.55 14.03
C SER A 163 27.25 34.71 13.65
N LYS A 164 27.63 35.88 13.12
CA LYS A 164 29.03 36.19 12.81
C LYS A 164 29.81 36.53 14.08
N THR A 165 30.70 35.62 14.49
CA THR A 165 31.53 35.79 15.69
C THR A 165 32.87 36.47 15.41
N GLU A 166 33.38 36.39 14.18
CA GLU A 166 34.61 37.07 13.78
C GLU A 166 34.43 38.59 13.77
N LEU A 167 35.45 39.35 14.17
CA LEU A 167 35.40 40.80 14.13
C LEU A 167 35.55 41.32 12.69
N PRO A 168 34.81 42.36 12.29
CA PRO A 168 35.03 43.03 11.02
C PRO A 168 36.45 43.59 10.91
N LYS A 169 36.93 43.80 9.68
CA LYS A 169 38.18 44.53 9.43
C LYS A 169 38.16 45.91 10.09
N THR A 170 39.33 46.44 10.42
CA THR A 170 39.49 47.75 11.07
C THR A 170 38.62 48.82 10.40
N PHE A 171 37.89 49.59 11.22
CA PHE A 171 36.95 50.64 10.80
C PHE A 171 35.68 50.19 10.07
N LYS A 172 35.47 48.88 9.81
CA LYS A 172 34.23 48.39 9.20
C LYS A 172 33.15 48.19 10.25
N ASN A 173 31.90 48.46 9.87
CA ASN A 173 30.74 48.17 10.71
C ASN A 173 30.57 46.65 10.85
N GLY A 174 29.98 46.24 11.97
CA GLY A 174 29.43 44.90 12.12
C GLY A 174 28.21 44.74 11.21
N GLU A 175 28.02 43.52 10.71
CA GLU A 175 26.80 43.12 10.03
C GLU A 175 25.65 42.89 11.02
N ASP A 176 24.43 43.18 10.57
CA ASP A 176 23.22 42.89 11.34
C ASP A 176 22.99 41.38 11.44
N GLY A 177 22.40 40.96 12.55
CA GLY A 177 21.99 39.58 12.78
C GLY A 177 20.86 39.17 11.84
N LEU A 178 20.87 37.90 11.43
CA LEU A 178 19.86 37.36 10.53
C LEU A 178 18.54 37.07 11.25
N ALA A 179 17.44 37.12 10.50
CA ALA A 179 16.15 36.63 10.99
C ALA A 179 16.20 35.11 11.23
N ALA A 180 15.54 34.62 12.26
CA ALA A 180 15.33 33.18 12.42
C ALA A 180 14.30 32.65 11.43
N GLY A 181 14.42 31.36 11.09
CA GLY A 181 13.48 30.69 10.20
C GLY A 181 12.09 30.48 10.83
N SER A 182 11.07 30.29 9.98
CA SER A 182 9.71 30.04 10.45
C SER A 182 9.48 28.61 10.92
N VAL A 183 8.54 28.41 11.85
CA VAL A 183 8.11 27.07 12.27
C VAL A 183 6.59 26.97 12.22
N THR A 184 6.07 26.04 11.43
CA THR A 184 4.65 25.71 11.34
C THR A 184 4.43 24.28 11.83
N ILE A 185 3.60 24.10 12.85
CA ILE A 185 3.18 22.79 13.36
C ILE A 185 1.67 22.71 13.26
N LEU A 186 1.20 21.94 12.28
CA LEU A 186 -0.19 21.53 12.17
C LEU A 186 -0.28 20.09 12.69
N ALA A 187 -0.79 19.92 13.91
CA ALA A 187 -0.94 18.60 14.52
C ALA A 187 -2.18 18.51 15.40
N LYS A 188 -2.73 17.29 15.53
CA LYS A 188 -3.87 17.04 16.44
C LYS A 188 -3.44 17.02 17.90
N GLU A 189 -2.27 16.46 18.20
CA GLU A 189 -1.75 16.32 19.55
C GLU A 189 -0.26 16.66 19.60
N VAL A 190 0.19 17.37 20.63
CA VAL A 190 1.61 17.52 20.98
C VAL A 190 1.82 17.20 22.46
N LYS A 191 2.80 16.35 22.76
CA LYS A 191 3.30 16.10 24.12
C LYS A 191 4.77 16.47 24.21
N SER A 192 5.14 17.07 25.32
CA SER A 192 6.53 17.34 25.70
C SER A 192 6.80 16.72 27.06
N GLU A 193 7.84 15.89 27.13
CA GLU A 193 8.38 15.37 28.40
C GLU A 193 9.20 16.45 29.14
N THR A 194 9.57 17.53 28.44
CA THR A 194 10.33 18.65 29.01
C THR A 194 9.42 19.81 29.38
N GLY A 195 9.73 20.49 30.48
CA GLY A 195 9.11 21.76 30.85
C GLY A 195 9.68 22.98 30.11
N MET A 196 10.64 22.77 29.20
CA MET A 196 11.39 23.82 28.51
C MET A 196 10.76 24.19 27.16
N PRO A 197 11.13 25.33 26.54
CA PRO A 197 10.77 25.62 25.15
C PRO A 197 11.28 24.54 24.20
N VAL A 198 10.36 23.91 23.47
CA VAL A 198 10.66 22.86 22.47
C VAL A 198 10.78 23.42 21.06
N ILE A 199 10.32 24.66 20.85
CA ILE A 199 10.53 25.42 19.62
C ILE A 199 11.43 26.61 19.92
N VAL A 200 12.56 26.70 19.24
CA VAL A 200 13.57 27.75 19.38
C VAL A 200 13.73 28.44 18.03
N ALA A 201 13.29 29.69 17.93
CA ALA A 201 13.35 30.51 16.72
C ALA A 201 13.94 31.89 17.07
N ILE A 202 15.08 31.90 17.76
CA ILE A 202 15.73 33.13 18.22
C ILE A 202 16.46 33.78 17.05
N GLY A 203 16.32 35.09 16.87
CA GLY A 203 17.06 35.83 15.83
C GLY A 203 18.58 35.81 16.06
N GLY A 204 19.36 35.99 15.00
CA GLY A 204 20.82 36.01 15.09
C GLY A 204 21.35 37.25 15.80
N ASP A 205 22.48 37.12 16.48
CA ASP A 205 23.14 38.25 17.12
C ASP A 205 23.79 39.16 16.06
N GLY A 206 23.73 40.47 16.31
CA GLY A 206 24.47 41.46 15.52
C GLY A 206 25.98 41.31 15.73
N GLN A 207 26.74 41.45 14.65
CA GLN A 207 28.20 41.37 14.72
C GLN A 207 28.76 42.58 15.48
N SER A 208 29.81 42.36 16.27
CA SER A 208 30.50 43.45 16.97
C SER A 208 31.18 44.41 16.00
N ALA A 209 31.42 45.64 16.43
CA ALA A 209 32.07 46.66 15.60
C ALA A 209 33.51 46.27 15.23
N GLY A 210 33.94 46.60 14.00
CA GLY A 210 35.34 46.49 13.60
C GLY A 210 36.21 47.44 14.43
N PRO A 211 37.42 47.01 14.84
CA PRO A 211 38.25 47.78 15.75
C PRO A 211 38.68 49.11 15.12
N GLY A 212 38.80 50.14 15.95
CA GLY A 212 39.47 51.39 15.62
C GLY A 212 40.98 51.26 15.71
N MET A 213 41.67 52.40 15.63
CA MET A 213 43.13 52.44 15.65
C MET A 213 43.61 53.52 16.62
N HIS A 214 44.54 53.14 17.49
CA HIS A 214 45.26 54.10 18.31
C HIS A 214 46.06 55.07 17.44
N GLY A 215 46.19 56.29 17.90
CA GLY A 215 47.00 57.27 17.20
C GLY A 215 48.47 56.84 17.16
N ALA A 216 49.10 56.93 15.99
CA ALA A 216 50.53 56.66 15.86
C ALA A 216 51.33 57.66 16.71
N ARG A 217 52.36 57.15 17.38
CA ARG A 217 53.29 58.01 18.11
C ARG A 217 53.98 58.97 17.13
N GLY A 218 54.12 60.23 17.55
CA GLY A 218 54.82 61.24 16.78
C GLY A 218 56.29 60.87 16.56
N LYS A 219 56.84 61.24 15.40
CA LYS A 219 58.24 60.95 15.06
C LYS A 219 59.17 61.64 16.04
N ASP A 220 60.09 60.90 16.66
CA ASP A 220 61.12 61.48 17.52
C ASP A 220 62.03 62.42 16.72
N ALA A 221 62.54 63.46 17.38
CA ALA A 221 63.44 64.42 16.73
C ALA A 221 64.76 63.74 16.34
N LYS A 222 65.25 63.97 15.11
CA LYS A 222 66.63 63.58 14.76
C LYS A 222 67.59 64.67 15.20
N VAL A 223 68.35 64.34 16.23
CA VAL A 223 69.30 65.22 16.92
C VAL A 223 70.68 65.13 16.27
N VAL A 224 71.33 66.28 16.03
CA VAL A 224 72.77 66.37 15.77
C VAL A 224 73.42 66.88 17.07
N LYS A 225 74.25 66.07 17.73
CA LYS A 225 74.68 66.26 19.14
C LYS A 225 75.58 67.49 19.39
N ALA A 226 75.30 68.20 20.49
CA ALA A 226 76.25 68.90 21.37
C ALA A 226 75.63 69.00 22.79
N PRO A 227 76.41 69.16 23.88
CA PRO A 227 76.13 68.48 25.16
C PRO A 227 74.82 68.81 25.87
N ASN A 228 74.19 69.96 25.64
CA ASN A 228 73.07 70.38 26.49
C ASN A 228 71.81 70.86 25.74
N TYR A 229 71.74 70.83 24.40
CA TYR A 229 70.57 71.35 23.66
C TYR A 229 70.34 70.72 22.28
N THR A 230 69.06 70.63 21.85
CA THR A 230 68.62 70.16 20.52
C THR A 230 68.72 71.31 19.49
N PHE A 231 69.63 71.22 18.52
CA PHE A 231 69.85 72.28 17.53
C PHE A 231 69.20 72.00 16.17
N LEU A 232 68.59 73.05 15.59
CA LEU A 232 68.31 73.18 14.17
C LEU A 232 69.05 74.43 13.68
N LYS A 233 70.15 74.20 12.95
CA LYS A 233 71.02 75.17 12.28
C LYS A 233 72.09 75.81 13.19
N TYR A 234 73.35 75.58 12.87
CA TYR A 234 74.46 76.43 13.33
C TYR A 234 75.25 76.90 12.10
N TYR A 235 75.74 78.14 12.14
CA TYR A 235 76.78 78.63 11.23
C TYR A 235 78.07 78.62 12.04
N LYS A 236 79.09 77.87 11.61
CA LYS A 236 80.42 77.99 12.18
C LYS A 236 81.15 79.10 11.43
N CYS A 237 81.37 80.24 12.09
CA CYS A 237 82.44 81.14 11.69
C CYS A 237 83.58 80.90 12.68
N THR A 238 84.66 80.30 12.21
CA THR A 238 85.91 80.25 12.98
C THR A 238 86.59 81.60 12.82
N TYR A 239 86.60 82.40 13.89
CA TYR A 239 87.48 83.55 14.00
C TYR A 239 88.90 83.06 14.26
N ARG A 240 89.81 83.32 13.32
CA ARG A 240 91.23 83.51 13.62
C ARG A 240 91.54 84.98 13.36
N ASN A 241 92.32 85.57 14.26
CA ASN A 241 92.65 86.98 14.31
C ASN A 241 93.14 87.54 12.97
N HIS A 242 92.77 88.80 12.73
CA HIS A 242 93.22 89.77 11.72
C HIS A 242 92.67 89.70 10.27
N GLU A 243 92.13 90.87 9.88
CA GLU A 243 92.01 91.51 8.57
C GLU A 243 91.26 90.82 7.40
N VAL A 244 90.09 91.43 7.09
CA VAL A 244 89.44 91.65 5.78
C VAL A 244 89.28 90.46 4.82
N GLY A 245 88.03 89.95 4.72
CA GLY A 245 87.52 89.22 3.54
C GLY A 245 86.86 87.87 3.83
N GLU A 246 85.57 87.87 4.21
CA GLU A 246 84.79 86.65 4.49
C GLU A 246 84.48 85.82 3.22
N THR A 247 84.88 84.54 3.15
CA THR A 247 84.22 83.54 2.28
C THR A 247 83.68 82.38 3.12
N CYS A 248 82.40 82.45 3.45
CA CYS A 248 81.69 81.48 4.28
C CYS A 248 81.09 80.35 3.41
N ARG A 249 81.71 79.15 3.35
CA ARG A 249 81.13 77.99 2.63
C ARG A 249 80.03 77.30 3.46
N LYS A 250 78.78 77.36 2.97
CA LYS A 250 77.57 76.79 3.62
C LYS A 250 77.47 75.28 3.38
N LYS A 251 77.59 74.43 4.40
CA LYS A 251 77.12 73.02 4.38
C LYS A 251 75.83 72.87 5.17
N LYS A 252 74.78 72.34 4.53
CA LYS A 252 73.44 72.16 5.11
C LYS A 252 73.29 70.73 5.65
N VAL A 253 73.17 70.57 6.97
CA VAL A 253 72.74 69.30 7.60
C VAL A 253 71.34 69.52 8.15
N SER A 254 70.38 68.71 7.72
CA SER A 254 68.97 68.80 8.14
C SER A 254 68.67 67.80 9.27
N GLY A 255 68.26 68.32 10.43
CA GLY A 255 67.50 67.58 11.46
C GLY A 255 65.99 67.79 11.27
N TRP A 256 65.17 67.08 12.04
CA TRP A 256 63.72 67.32 12.09
C TRP A 256 63.23 67.40 13.53
N ARG A 257 62.18 68.20 13.75
CA ARG A 257 61.52 68.38 15.05
C ARG A 257 60.71 67.13 15.43
N SER A 258 60.39 67.01 16.71
CA SER A 258 59.43 66.01 17.18
C SER A 258 58.07 66.25 16.55
N GLY A 259 57.47 65.21 16.00
CA GLY A 259 56.12 65.24 15.47
C GLY A 259 55.08 65.15 16.58
N ASN A 260 53.90 65.74 16.35
CA ASN A 260 52.71 65.45 17.16
C ASN A 260 52.37 63.96 17.07
N GLY A 261 51.78 63.41 18.12
CA GLY A 261 51.09 62.14 18.00
C GLY A 261 49.86 62.30 17.10
N ALA A 262 49.58 61.30 16.29
CA ALA A 262 48.38 61.29 15.46
C ALA A 262 47.13 61.09 16.35
N ASP A 263 45.99 61.62 15.92
CA ASP A 263 44.71 61.36 16.58
C ASP A 263 44.33 59.88 16.44
N ALA A 264 43.61 59.36 17.43
CA ALA A 264 42.99 58.05 17.30
C ALA A 264 41.86 58.08 16.27
N LYS A 265 41.58 56.92 15.68
CA LYS A 265 40.47 56.73 14.75
C LYS A 265 39.47 55.75 15.35
N ALA A 266 38.21 56.16 15.43
CA ALA A 266 37.13 55.32 15.94
C ALA A 266 36.94 54.10 15.03
N GLY A 267 36.55 52.97 15.64
CA GLY A 267 36.13 51.78 14.92
C GLY A 267 34.83 51.96 14.14
N GLY A 268 34.34 50.85 13.60
CA GLY A 268 33.02 50.80 12.99
C GLY A 268 31.89 50.90 14.01
N VAL A 269 30.68 50.68 13.52
CA VAL A 269 29.45 50.63 14.31
C VAL A 269 29.02 49.16 14.48
N PRO A 270 28.56 48.70 15.66
CA PRO A 270 28.04 47.34 15.84
C PRO A 270 26.75 47.11 15.05
N GLY A 271 26.48 45.86 14.65
CA GLY A 271 25.24 45.46 13.99
C GLY A 271 24.07 45.26 14.95
N HIS A 272 22.85 45.40 14.44
CA HIS A 272 21.61 45.12 15.15
C HIS A 272 21.35 43.62 15.31
N GLY A 273 20.59 43.22 16.33
CA GLY A 273 20.12 41.84 16.45
C GLY A 273 19.02 41.55 15.44
N GLY A 274 19.05 40.36 14.84
CA GLY A 274 18.04 39.90 13.89
C GLY A 274 16.71 39.57 14.57
N PRO A 275 15.56 39.69 13.88
CA PRO A 275 14.26 39.38 14.45
C PRO A 275 14.09 37.87 14.71
N GLY A 276 13.31 37.54 15.73
CA GLY A 276 12.90 36.16 16.00
C GLY A 276 11.92 35.63 14.95
N GLY A 277 11.89 34.32 14.79
CA GLY A 277 11.09 33.63 13.78
C GLY A 277 9.61 33.60 14.15
N SER A 278 8.76 33.52 13.13
CA SER A 278 7.32 33.36 13.34
C SER A 278 6.97 31.89 13.53
N VAL A 279 6.02 31.61 14.45
CA VAL A 279 5.61 30.26 14.82
C VAL A 279 4.10 30.12 14.65
N TRP A 280 3.69 29.19 13.78
CA TRP A 280 2.29 28.87 13.52
C TRP A 280 1.95 27.51 14.14
N LEU A 281 0.90 27.47 14.95
CA LEU A 281 0.47 26.24 15.64
C LEU A 281 -1.00 25.97 15.36
N SER A 282 -1.37 24.70 15.23
CA SER A 282 -2.78 24.28 15.28
C SER A 282 -3.45 24.78 16.56
N LYS A 283 -4.73 25.12 16.48
CA LYS A 283 -5.53 25.60 17.61
C LYS A 283 -5.48 24.65 18.81
N GLU A 284 -5.49 23.35 18.54
CA GLU A 284 -5.54 22.28 19.53
C GLU A 284 -4.26 22.18 20.38
N ILE A 285 -3.14 22.72 19.88
CA ILE A 285 -1.81 22.57 20.49
C ILE A 285 -1.17 23.92 20.87
N ALA A 286 -1.81 25.04 20.54
CA ALA A 286 -1.22 26.36 20.68
C ALA A 286 -0.84 26.68 22.14
N ASP A 287 -1.62 26.19 23.11
CA ASP A 287 -1.41 26.44 24.54
C ASP A 287 -0.43 25.46 25.20
N THR A 288 -0.25 24.26 24.61
CA THR A 288 0.63 23.22 25.17
C THR A 288 2.08 23.39 24.73
N VAL A 289 2.33 23.98 23.55
CA VAL A 289 3.67 24.14 22.99
C VAL A 289 4.36 25.41 23.51
N LYS A 290 5.48 25.22 24.22
CA LYS A 290 6.37 26.28 24.68
C LYS A 290 7.35 26.69 23.58
N VAL A 291 7.46 28.00 23.37
CA VAL A 291 8.22 28.62 22.26
C VAL A 291 9.16 29.68 22.82
N ASP A 292 10.42 29.71 22.37
CA ASP A 292 11.34 30.84 22.51
C ASP A 292 11.62 31.43 21.13
N ASN A 293 11.02 32.58 20.83
CA ASN A 293 11.14 33.26 19.54
C ASN A 293 11.56 34.74 19.72
N ARG A 294 12.35 35.04 20.76
CA ARG A 294 12.92 36.38 20.95
C ARG A 294 13.86 36.77 19.81
N GLY A 295 14.12 38.07 19.64
CA GLY A 295 15.15 38.50 18.70
C GLY A 295 16.56 38.33 19.25
N GLY A 296 17.53 38.40 18.36
CA GLY A 296 18.95 38.28 18.69
C GLY A 296 19.49 39.48 19.46
N GLY A 297 20.63 39.28 20.11
CA GLY A 297 21.37 40.31 20.81
C GLY A 297 21.97 41.34 19.85
N HIS A 298 22.19 42.54 20.36
CA HIS A 298 22.92 43.60 19.63
C HIS A 298 24.43 43.37 19.73
N GLY A 299 25.17 43.74 18.67
CA GLY A 299 26.63 43.63 18.65
C GLY A 299 27.33 44.52 19.69
N ARG A 300 28.55 44.17 20.10
CA ARG A 300 29.30 44.99 21.06
C ARG A 300 30.01 46.14 20.33
N PRO A 301 30.01 47.38 20.88
CA PRO A 301 30.79 48.48 20.32
C PRO A 301 32.30 48.23 20.50
N ASP A 302 33.12 48.97 19.74
CA ASP A 302 34.58 49.00 19.93
C ASP A 302 34.94 49.57 21.33
N ILE A 303 36.21 49.45 21.72
CA ILE A 303 36.74 50.11 22.90
C ILE A 303 37.13 51.57 22.61
N GLU A 304 37.32 52.36 23.66
CA GLU A 304 37.89 53.70 23.54
C GLU A 304 39.33 53.65 22.97
N ARG A 305 39.60 54.44 21.92
CA ARG A 305 40.93 54.48 21.28
C ARG A 305 41.72 55.70 21.72
N LYS A 306 42.89 55.45 22.28
CA LYS A 306 43.83 56.49 22.73
C LYS A 306 44.64 57.09 21.58
N GLY A 307 44.77 58.41 21.54
CA GLY A 307 45.58 59.17 20.61
C GLY A 307 47.08 59.03 20.89
N GLY A 308 47.88 59.20 19.85
CA GLY A 308 49.31 58.90 19.87
C GLY A 308 50.08 59.81 20.80
N ARG A 309 51.10 59.26 21.47
CA ARG A 309 52.03 60.07 22.27
C ARG A 309 52.83 61.00 21.32
N PRO A 310 53.24 62.21 21.77
CA PRO A 310 54.13 63.06 20.99
C PRO A 310 55.52 62.41 20.81
N GLY A 311 56.26 62.85 19.78
CA GLY A 311 57.67 62.47 19.61
C GLY A 311 58.57 63.00 20.72
N ASN A 312 59.69 62.33 20.98
CA ASN A 312 60.62 62.62 22.07
C ASN A 312 61.86 63.40 21.56
N PRO A 313 62.33 64.46 22.27
CA PRO A 313 61.65 65.19 23.34
C PRO A 313 60.42 65.94 22.83
N ALA A 314 59.37 66.04 23.65
CA ALA A 314 58.12 66.69 23.23
C ALA A 314 58.34 68.14 22.79
N THR A 315 59.22 68.88 23.46
CA THR A 315 59.58 70.25 23.06
C THR A 315 60.90 70.27 22.29
N THR A 316 60.88 70.84 21.08
CA THR A 316 62.09 71.09 20.28
C THR A 316 62.20 72.57 19.94
N CYS A 317 63.41 73.13 19.97
CA CYS A 317 63.64 74.54 19.74
C CYS A 317 64.55 74.76 18.53
N ASN A 318 64.21 75.73 17.68
CA ASN A 318 65.15 76.23 16.68
C ASN A 318 65.99 77.35 17.29
N HIS A 319 67.30 77.31 17.04
CA HIS A 319 68.23 78.36 17.42
C HIS A 319 68.90 78.88 16.16
N ILE A 320 68.68 80.16 15.83
CA ILE A 320 69.38 80.84 14.75
C ILE A 320 70.27 81.89 15.43
N TYR A 321 71.57 81.86 15.14
CA TYR A 321 72.55 82.79 15.70
C TYR A 321 72.02 84.23 15.60
N ASN A 322 71.99 84.94 16.74
CA ASN A 322 71.51 86.32 16.90
C ASN A 322 70.01 86.64 16.69
N LYS A 323 69.07 85.67 16.70
CA LYS A 323 67.60 85.96 16.84
C LYS A 323 66.84 84.95 17.73
N LYS A 324 65.70 85.41 18.29
CA LYS A 324 64.81 84.73 19.29
C LYS A 324 64.59 83.22 19.04
N LYS A 325 64.64 82.43 20.13
CA LYS A 325 64.23 81.02 20.20
C LYS A 325 62.78 80.87 19.74
N ARG A 326 62.52 79.95 18.80
CA ARG A 326 61.17 79.45 18.51
C ARG A 326 61.11 77.97 18.89
N CYS A 327 60.50 77.70 20.04
CA CYS A 327 60.23 76.34 20.53
C CYS A 327 58.84 75.89 20.10
N VAL A 328 58.73 74.62 19.74
CA VAL A 328 57.45 73.98 19.42
C VAL A 328 57.34 72.71 20.26
N THR A 329 56.23 72.58 20.97
CA THR A 329 55.89 71.39 21.75
C THR A 329 54.95 70.51 20.93
N ALA A 330 55.41 69.31 20.62
CA ALA A 330 54.59 68.27 20.04
C ALA A 330 53.48 67.88 21.02
N ARG A 331 52.25 67.81 20.52
CA ARG A 331 51.06 67.46 21.30
C ARG A 331 50.73 65.98 21.16
N ARG A 332 50.09 65.43 22.19
CA ARG A 332 49.42 64.13 22.11
C ARG A 332 48.23 64.25 21.15
N GLY A 333 48.00 63.22 20.34
CA GLY A 333 46.77 63.13 19.55
C GLY A 333 45.54 62.99 20.43
N LYS A 334 44.37 63.36 19.91
CA LYS A 334 43.08 63.22 20.59
C LYS A 334 42.68 61.74 20.72
N ASP A 335 42.17 61.39 21.89
CA ASP A 335 41.47 60.13 22.12
C ASP A 335 40.09 60.19 21.43
N ILE A 336 39.50 59.04 21.12
CA ILE A 336 38.16 58.96 20.51
C ILE A 336 37.35 57.81 21.11
N SER A 337 36.11 58.13 21.51
CA SER A 337 35.13 57.17 21.98
C SER A 337 34.63 56.28 20.83
N PRO A 338 34.23 55.03 21.11
CA PRO A 338 33.68 54.15 20.10
C PRO A 338 32.36 54.71 19.53
N ARG A 339 32.08 54.39 18.27
CA ARG A 339 30.77 54.71 17.69
C ARG A 339 29.74 53.72 18.24
N ILE A 340 28.69 54.26 18.85
CA ILE A 340 27.58 53.48 19.41
C ILE A 340 26.39 53.64 18.47
N GLN A 341 25.71 52.55 18.16
CA GLN A 341 24.38 52.57 17.57
C GLN A 341 23.37 52.30 18.69
N PRO A 342 22.39 53.17 18.93
CA PRO A 342 21.26 52.81 19.76
C PRO A 342 20.48 51.71 19.03
N GLY A 343 20.57 50.49 19.54
CA GLY A 343 19.86 49.35 18.98
C GLY A 343 19.28 48.51 20.10
N ALA A 344 17.96 48.42 20.16
CA ALA A 344 17.32 47.30 20.85
C ALA A 344 17.77 46.00 20.19
N GLY A 345 17.75 44.88 20.94
CA GLY A 345 17.85 43.56 20.32
C GLY A 345 16.77 43.38 19.24
N GLY A 346 16.88 42.30 18.47
CA GLY A 346 15.88 41.99 17.46
C GLY A 346 14.47 41.92 18.05
N LYS A 347 13.46 42.18 17.22
CA LYS A 347 12.06 42.06 17.64
C LYS A 347 11.71 40.60 17.93
N ILE A 348 10.86 40.36 18.93
CA ILE A 348 10.24 39.06 19.16
C ILE A 348 9.38 38.66 17.95
N GLY A 349 9.46 37.39 17.54
CA GLY A 349 8.66 36.83 16.48
C GLY A 349 7.18 36.69 16.87
N ARG A 350 6.31 36.43 15.89
CA ARG A 350 4.87 36.23 16.15
C ARG A 350 4.59 34.76 16.47
N LYS A 351 3.78 34.50 17.50
CA LYS A 351 3.12 33.20 17.74
C LYS A 351 1.69 33.30 17.22
N ILE A 352 1.33 32.47 16.24
CA ILE A 352 0.07 32.55 15.50
C ILE A 352 -0.67 31.22 15.64
N THR A 353 -1.95 31.29 15.98
CA THR A 353 -2.83 30.11 16.01
C THR A 353 -3.52 29.93 14.66
N SER A 354 -3.52 28.71 14.13
CA SER A 354 -4.10 28.35 12.84
C SER A 354 -5.30 27.41 13.02
N SER A 355 -6.37 27.64 12.27
CA SER A 355 -7.50 26.71 12.11
C SER A 355 -7.28 25.69 10.99
N LYS A 356 -6.13 25.74 10.29
CA LYS A 356 -5.81 24.79 9.23
C LYS A 356 -5.59 23.39 9.82
N ARG A 357 -6.17 22.39 9.19
CA ARG A 357 -5.95 20.98 9.52
C ARG A 357 -4.61 20.49 8.96
N PRO A 358 -3.97 19.48 9.58
CA PRO A 358 -2.77 18.86 9.03
C PRO A 358 -3.06 18.18 7.69
N LYS A 359 -2.10 18.24 6.76
CA LYS A 359 -2.15 17.46 5.51
C LYS A 359 -1.57 16.08 5.79
N LEU A 360 -2.44 15.06 5.87
CA LEU A 360 -2.04 13.70 6.28
C LEU A 360 -2.02 12.69 5.13
N ASP A 361 -2.25 13.08 3.89
CA ASP A 361 -2.27 12.20 2.71
C ASP A 361 -1.00 11.33 2.59
N LYS A 362 0.19 11.94 2.70
CA LYS A 362 1.47 11.20 2.67
C LYS A 362 1.67 10.30 3.89
N ALA A 363 1.22 10.71 5.07
CA ALA A 363 1.31 9.90 6.29
C ALA A 363 0.39 8.68 6.22
N LEU A 364 -0.85 8.88 5.76
CA LEU A 364 -1.84 7.83 5.57
C LEU A 364 -1.39 6.85 4.48
N PHE A 365 -0.75 7.31 3.41
CA PHE A 365 -0.13 6.41 2.42
C PHE A 365 0.86 5.42 3.06
N HIS A 366 1.73 5.89 3.96
CA HIS A 366 2.64 5.01 4.70
C HIS A 366 1.93 4.12 5.73
N TYR A 367 0.88 4.62 6.38
CA TYR A 367 0.05 3.84 7.31
C TYR A 367 -0.66 2.69 6.58
N THR A 368 -1.30 2.95 5.44
CA THR A 368 -1.96 1.94 4.63
C THR A 368 -0.99 0.84 4.20
N ALA A 369 0.27 1.18 3.88
CA ALA A 369 1.29 0.17 3.58
C ALA A 369 1.61 -0.75 4.78
N PHE A 370 1.64 -0.21 6.01
CA PHE A 370 1.79 -1.02 7.21
C PHE A 370 0.61 -1.96 7.43
N VAL A 371 -0.61 -1.48 7.22
CA VAL A 371 -1.80 -2.31 7.43
C VAL A 371 -1.95 -3.38 6.35
N LYS A 372 -1.58 -3.08 5.10
CA LYS A 372 -1.45 -4.08 4.03
C LYS A 372 -0.52 -5.21 4.46
N ASP A 373 0.66 -4.88 5.01
CA ASP A 373 1.61 -5.89 5.48
C ASP A 373 1.06 -6.67 6.69
N LEU A 374 0.38 -6.04 7.64
CA LEU A 374 -0.29 -6.75 8.75
C LEU A 374 -1.29 -7.78 8.22
N TYR A 375 -2.12 -7.37 7.26
CA TYR A 375 -3.15 -8.22 6.67
C TYR A 375 -2.54 -9.38 5.88
N MET A 376 -1.56 -9.10 5.01
CA MET A 376 -0.80 -10.10 4.26
C MET A 376 -0.15 -11.15 5.16
N GLN A 377 0.33 -10.73 6.34
CA GLN A 377 1.02 -11.60 7.31
C GLN A 377 0.04 -12.36 8.23
N GLY A 378 -1.27 -12.29 7.99
CA GLY A 378 -2.29 -13.05 8.71
C GLY A 378 -2.73 -12.44 10.05
N HIS A 379 -2.40 -11.17 10.34
CA HIS A 379 -2.79 -10.47 11.57
C HIS A 379 -4.17 -9.79 11.42
N PHE A 380 -5.19 -10.57 11.05
CA PHE A 380 -6.52 -10.08 10.62
C PHE A 380 -7.22 -9.14 11.61
N ASN A 381 -7.28 -9.51 12.90
CA ASN A 381 -7.98 -8.70 13.91
C ASN A 381 -7.29 -7.34 14.12
N GLU A 382 -5.96 -7.32 14.12
CA GLU A 382 -5.18 -6.10 14.22
C GLU A 382 -5.35 -5.26 12.95
N ALA A 383 -5.23 -5.87 11.77
CA ALA A 383 -5.45 -5.18 10.49
C ALA A 383 -6.84 -4.55 10.42
N HIS A 384 -7.88 -5.25 10.86
CA HIS A 384 -9.25 -4.73 10.93
C HIS A 384 -9.35 -3.50 11.84
N ALA A 385 -8.79 -3.58 13.06
CA ALA A 385 -8.80 -2.45 14.00
C ALA A 385 -8.06 -1.22 13.44
N GLU A 386 -6.89 -1.44 12.84
CA GLU A 386 -6.07 -0.39 12.24
C GLU A 386 -6.76 0.22 11.00
N LEU A 387 -7.45 -0.58 10.18
CA LEU A 387 -8.20 -0.09 9.02
C LEU A 387 -9.36 0.83 9.43
N HIS A 388 -10.14 0.45 10.45
CA HIS A 388 -11.20 1.30 10.97
C HIS A 388 -10.66 2.62 11.51
N TYR A 389 -9.51 2.57 12.19
CA TYR A 389 -8.82 3.77 12.66
C TYR A 389 -8.44 4.71 11.51
N ILE A 390 -7.77 4.20 10.47
CA ILE A 390 -7.34 5.04 9.34
C ILE A 390 -8.50 5.43 8.41
N ALA A 391 -9.58 4.65 8.33
CA ALA A 391 -10.80 5.01 7.62
C ALA A 391 -11.42 6.27 8.25
N ASN A 392 -11.64 6.24 9.57
CA ASN A 392 -12.16 7.36 10.34
C ASN A 392 -11.26 8.59 10.23
N LEU A 393 -9.95 8.41 10.43
CA LEU A 393 -8.98 9.49 10.33
C LEU A 393 -8.97 10.10 8.92
N SER A 394 -8.99 9.27 7.88
CA SER A 394 -8.99 9.75 6.50
C SER A 394 -10.25 10.57 6.20
N GLY A 395 -11.42 10.18 6.71
CA GLY A 395 -12.72 10.83 6.49
C GLY A 395 -12.80 12.28 6.97
N GLU A 396 -11.90 12.70 7.88
CA GLU A 396 -11.86 14.07 8.40
C GLU A 396 -11.27 15.12 7.43
N PHE A 397 -10.72 14.72 6.28
CA PHE A 397 -10.00 15.61 5.36
C PHE A 397 -10.73 15.75 4.01
N SER A 398 -10.52 16.85 3.27
CA SER A 398 -11.13 17.01 1.93
C SER A 398 -10.52 16.05 0.91
N SER A 399 -11.31 15.63 -0.09
CA SER A 399 -10.92 14.70 -1.16
C SER A 399 -10.09 15.36 -2.29
N ASP A 400 -9.66 16.61 -2.13
CA ASP A 400 -8.94 17.36 -3.17
C ASP A 400 -7.56 16.74 -3.48
N SER A 401 -6.96 16.01 -2.53
CA SER A 401 -5.72 15.26 -2.75
C SER A 401 -5.99 13.97 -3.52
N ALA A 402 -5.41 13.84 -4.72
CA ALA A 402 -5.46 12.61 -5.52
C ALA A 402 -4.89 11.40 -4.75
N LEU A 403 -3.81 11.61 -4.00
CA LEU A 403 -3.22 10.56 -3.16
C LEU A 403 -4.19 10.10 -2.06
N LEU A 404 -4.93 11.02 -1.44
CA LEU A 404 -5.91 10.66 -0.42
C LEU A 404 -7.09 9.84 -0.98
N ARG A 405 -7.51 10.10 -2.22
CA ARG A 405 -8.54 9.29 -2.89
C ARG A 405 -8.08 7.85 -3.08
N VAL A 406 -6.86 7.65 -3.60
CA VAL A 406 -6.25 6.32 -3.76
C VAL A 406 -6.17 5.60 -2.42
N VAL A 407 -5.70 6.29 -1.36
CA VAL A 407 -5.61 5.72 -0.02
C VAL A 407 -6.97 5.30 0.54
N ARG A 408 -8.02 6.10 0.35
CA ARG A 408 -9.38 5.76 0.81
C ARG A 408 -9.95 4.56 0.07
N SER A 409 -9.74 4.48 -1.25
CA SER A 409 -10.17 3.32 -2.05
C SER A 409 -9.53 2.04 -1.52
N GLN A 410 -8.21 2.05 -1.30
CA GLN A 410 -7.46 0.93 -0.74
C GLN A 410 -7.95 0.51 0.66
N ILE A 411 -8.30 1.48 1.52
CA ILE A 411 -8.85 1.20 2.85
C ILE A 411 -10.21 0.50 2.73
N GLY A 412 -11.11 1.00 1.87
CA GLY A 412 -12.42 0.42 1.65
C GLY A 412 -12.36 -1.00 1.06
N GLU A 413 -11.46 -1.24 0.11
CA GLU A 413 -11.21 -2.56 -0.48
C GLU A 413 -10.80 -3.58 0.59
N MET A 414 -9.79 -3.25 1.40
CA MET A 414 -9.29 -4.15 2.45
C MET A 414 -10.30 -4.37 3.57
N LEU A 415 -11.04 -3.34 3.99
CA LEU A 415 -12.12 -3.48 4.96
C LEU A 415 -13.17 -4.45 4.44
N GLY A 416 -13.60 -4.29 3.19
CA GLY A 416 -14.58 -5.19 2.59
C GLY A 416 -14.10 -6.64 2.49
N LYS A 417 -12.83 -6.89 2.17
CA LYS A 417 -12.26 -8.25 2.20
C LYS A 417 -12.25 -8.85 3.62
N LEU A 418 -11.86 -8.06 4.63
CA LEU A 418 -11.83 -8.50 6.03
C LEU A 418 -13.22 -8.77 6.60
N GLU A 419 -14.21 -7.94 6.25
CA GLU A 419 -15.62 -8.15 6.63
C GLU A 419 -16.15 -9.47 6.06
N LEU A 420 -15.75 -9.82 4.83
CA LEU A 420 -16.05 -11.10 4.19
C LEU A 420 -15.18 -12.27 4.68
N ARG A 421 -14.32 -12.06 5.68
CA ARG A 421 -13.36 -13.04 6.25
C ARG A 421 -12.39 -13.62 5.23
N LEU A 422 -12.11 -12.88 4.16
CA LEU A 422 -11.15 -13.25 3.14
C LEU A 422 -9.74 -12.91 3.62
N ASP A 423 -8.75 -13.58 3.03
CA ASP A 423 -7.37 -13.15 3.16
C ASP A 423 -7.07 -11.92 2.29
N PHE A 424 -5.83 -11.41 2.38
CA PHE A 424 -5.41 -10.21 1.65
C PHE A 424 -5.63 -10.31 0.13
N TYR A 425 -5.49 -11.51 -0.42
CA TYR A 425 -5.62 -11.78 -1.85
C TYR A 425 -7.06 -12.09 -2.27
N GLY A 426 -8.03 -11.94 -1.36
CA GLY A 426 -9.44 -12.16 -1.65
C GLY A 426 -9.87 -13.63 -1.58
N ASN A 427 -9.01 -14.52 -1.07
CA ASN A 427 -9.30 -15.94 -1.00
C ASN A 427 -9.84 -16.34 0.39
N PRO A 428 -10.75 -17.32 0.47
CA PRO A 428 -11.07 -17.99 1.74
C PRO A 428 -9.80 -18.60 2.37
N ARG A 429 -9.72 -18.73 3.71
CA ARG A 429 -8.50 -19.27 4.37
C ARG A 429 -8.17 -20.73 4.02
N THR A 430 -9.19 -21.51 3.65
CA THR A 430 -9.12 -22.91 3.19
C THR A 430 -8.84 -23.02 1.70
N TRP A 431 -8.84 -21.90 0.98
CA TRP A 431 -8.56 -21.90 -0.44
C TRP A 431 -7.14 -22.36 -0.71
N VAL A 432 -7.02 -23.15 -1.78
CA VAL A 432 -5.78 -23.61 -2.35
C VAL A 432 -5.88 -23.54 -3.87
N PRO A 433 -4.77 -23.28 -4.58
CA PRO A 433 -4.80 -23.15 -6.02
C PRO A 433 -5.13 -24.48 -6.69
N LYS A 434 -5.65 -24.36 -7.91
CA LYS A 434 -5.86 -25.46 -8.85
C LYS A 434 -4.56 -26.08 -9.36
N LEU A 435 -3.60 -25.20 -9.63
CA LEU A 435 -2.32 -25.57 -10.22
C LEU A 435 -1.55 -26.48 -9.26
N GLY A 436 -0.98 -27.54 -9.80
CA GLY A 436 0.01 -28.35 -9.10
C GLY A 436 1.21 -27.51 -8.70
N PHE A 437 1.97 -27.96 -7.69
CA PHE A 437 3.12 -27.20 -7.16
C PHE A 437 4.15 -26.82 -8.24
N VAL A 438 4.49 -27.76 -9.14
CA VAL A 438 5.45 -27.53 -10.23
C VAL A 438 4.91 -26.47 -11.22
N THR A 439 3.65 -26.60 -11.61
CA THR A 439 2.96 -25.67 -12.50
C THR A 439 2.88 -24.27 -11.90
N ALA A 440 2.54 -24.18 -10.61
CA ALA A 440 2.52 -22.91 -9.87
C ALA A 440 3.92 -22.27 -9.79
N SER A 441 4.98 -23.07 -9.70
CA SER A 441 6.37 -22.59 -9.72
C SER A 441 6.73 -21.99 -11.08
N LYS A 442 6.35 -22.64 -12.18
CA LYS A 442 6.55 -22.10 -13.54
C LYS A 442 5.75 -20.82 -13.78
N ALA A 443 4.48 -20.80 -13.40
CA ALA A 443 3.65 -19.61 -13.47
C ALA A 443 4.24 -18.45 -12.65
N PHE A 444 4.87 -18.74 -11.51
CA PHE A 444 5.58 -17.73 -10.72
C PHE A 444 6.80 -17.17 -11.47
N VAL A 445 7.58 -18.00 -12.15
CA VAL A 445 8.72 -17.53 -12.96
C VAL A 445 8.26 -16.56 -14.04
N GLU A 446 7.26 -16.94 -14.84
CA GLU A 446 6.77 -16.12 -15.95
C GLU A 446 6.15 -14.79 -15.52
N GLU A 447 5.36 -14.80 -14.46
CA GLU A 447 4.76 -13.59 -13.92
C GLU A 447 5.80 -12.72 -13.21
N GLY A 448 6.82 -13.34 -12.61
CA GLY A 448 7.94 -12.63 -12.02
C GLY A 448 8.69 -11.80 -13.07
N ASP A 449 8.93 -12.35 -14.25
CA ASP A 449 9.61 -11.66 -15.34
C ASP A 449 8.96 -10.34 -15.74
N ARG A 450 7.63 -10.31 -15.85
CA ARG A 450 6.87 -9.07 -16.14
C ARG A 450 7.01 -8.03 -15.03
N ASN A 451 6.99 -8.46 -13.76
CA ASN A 451 7.02 -7.56 -12.60
C ASN A 451 8.44 -7.12 -12.22
N LEU A 452 9.46 -7.91 -12.56
CA LEU A 452 10.88 -7.61 -12.35
C LEU A 452 11.29 -6.33 -13.06
N LYS A 453 10.74 -6.07 -14.25
CA LYS A 453 11.04 -4.87 -15.02
C LYS A 453 10.59 -3.59 -14.29
N LEU A 454 9.37 -3.57 -13.76
CA LEU A 454 8.87 -2.43 -12.98
C LEU A 454 9.62 -2.26 -11.65
N PHE A 455 9.95 -3.37 -10.99
CA PHE A 455 10.82 -3.34 -9.81
C PHE A 455 12.19 -2.73 -10.15
N PHE A 456 12.81 -3.16 -11.24
CA PHE A 456 14.09 -2.67 -11.74
C PHE A 456 14.03 -1.17 -12.04
N LEU A 457 13.08 -0.72 -12.87
CA LEU A 457 12.92 0.69 -13.24
C LEU A 457 12.71 1.58 -12.02
N SER A 458 11.88 1.15 -11.07
CA SER A 458 11.62 1.90 -9.83
C SER A 458 12.89 2.11 -8.99
N LYS A 459 13.81 1.13 -9.00
CA LYS A 459 15.09 1.16 -8.28
C LYS A 459 16.11 2.00 -9.03
N THR A 460 16.26 1.78 -10.34
CA THR A 460 17.19 2.50 -11.22
C THR A 460 16.91 4.01 -11.18
N LEU A 461 15.64 4.42 -11.32
CA LEU A 461 15.27 5.83 -11.29
C LEU A 461 15.59 6.49 -9.94
N LYS A 462 15.44 5.76 -8.83
CA LYS A 462 15.79 6.26 -7.49
C LYS A 462 17.30 6.28 -7.23
N SER A 463 18.11 5.61 -8.06
CA SER A 463 19.56 5.53 -7.87
C SER A 463 20.22 6.89 -8.03
N LYS A 464 21.20 7.16 -7.17
CA LYS A 464 22.06 8.35 -7.26
C LYS A 464 23.21 8.18 -8.25
N HIS A 465 23.50 6.94 -8.64
CA HIS A 465 24.64 6.58 -9.49
C HIS A 465 24.28 6.56 -10.99
N GLU A 466 22.99 6.65 -11.31
CA GLU A 466 22.53 6.64 -12.69
C GLU A 466 22.74 8.02 -13.35
N ASN A 467 23.27 8.02 -14.57
CA ASN A 467 23.49 9.24 -15.33
C ASN A 467 22.15 9.86 -15.80
N LEU A 468 22.18 11.12 -16.25
CA LEU A 468 20.95 11.85 -16.60
C LEU A 468 20.22 11.24 -17.82
N GLU A 469 20.98 10.78 -18.81
CA GLU A 469 20.47 10.20 -20.06
C GLU A 469 19.72 8.88 -19.79
N ASN A 470 20.35 7.97 -19.04
CA ASN A 470 19.76 6.70 -18.61
C ASN A 470 18.53 6.92 -17.71
N LYS A 471 18.51 7.98 -16.89
CA LYS A 471 17.31 8.33 -16.13
C LYS A 471 16.19 8.82 -17.03
N TYR A 472 16.50 9.62 -18.05
CA TYR A 472 15.50 10.11 -18.99
C TYR A 472 14.87 8.96 -19.77
N GLU A 473 15.70 8.06 -20.31
CA GLU A 473 15.24 6.85 -21.00
C GLU A 473 14.50 5.91 -20.03
N GLY A 474 14.97 5.74 -18.79
CA GLY A 474 14.27 4.95 -17.78
C GLY A 474 12.89 5.51 -17.41
N VAL A 475 12.69 6.83 -17.44
CA VAL A 475 11.35 7.43 -17.22
C VAL A 475 10.44 7.12 -18.41
N LYS A 476 10.92 7.23 -19.65
CA LYS A 476 10.14 6.85 -20.83
C LYS A 476 9.79 5.37 -20.85
N GLU A 477 10.75 4.52 -20.52
CA GLU A 477 10.53 3.08 -20.43
C GLU A 477 9.48 2.76 -19.36
N LEU A 478 9.56 3.41 -18.19
CA LEU A 478 8.53 3.30 -17.17
C LEU A 478 7.16 3.74 -17.69
N GLN A 479 7.06 4.86 -18.42
CA GLN A 479 5.79 5.29 -19.01
C GLN A 479 5.21 4.22 -19.93
N ASN A 480 6.04 3.64 -20.81
CA ASN A 480 5.60 2.59 -21.73
C ASN A 480 5.07 1.35 -20.99
N GLU A 481 5.80 0.88 -19.97
CA GLU A 481 5.37 -0.27 -19.15
C GLU A 481 4.06 0.00 -18.40
N LEU A 482 3.90 1.21 -17.84
CA LEU A 482 2.68 1.60 -17.14
C LEU A 482 1.48 1.71 -18.10
N LEU A 483 1.67 2.28 -19.30
CA LEU A 483 0.62 2.39 -20.31
C LEU A 483 0.23 1.03 -20.87
N ALA A 484 1.18 0.11 -21.06
CA ALA A 484 0.90 -1.27 -21.46
C ALA A 484 0.08 -2.00 -20.39
N ARG A 485 0.43 -1.83 -19.10
CA ARG A 485 -0.33 -2.40 -17.98
C ARG A 485 -1.73 -1.80 -17.84
N ILE A 486 -1.91 -0.51 -18.13
CA ILE A 486 -3.24 0.12 -18.19
C ILE A 486 -4.09 -0.56 -19.28
N ASP A 487 -3.53 -0.76 -20.47
CA ASP A 487 -4.24 -1.43 -21.58
C ASP A 487 -4.61 -2.88 -21.26
N GLU A 488 -3.70 -3.62 -20.63
CA GLU A 488 -3.94 -4.99 -20.14
C GLU A 488 -5.05 -5.03 -19.08
N ASN A 489 -5.03 -4.11 -18.11
CA ASN A 489 -6.08 -4.03 -17.10
C ASN A 489 -7.43 -3.61 -17.69
N ARG A 490 -7.45 -2.72 -18.69
CA ARG A 490 -8.68 -2.35 -19.41
C ARG A 490 -9.29 -3.58 -20.09
N LYS A 491 -8.48 -4.33 -20.85
CA LYS A 491 -8.90 -5.59 -21.50
C LYS A 491 -9.39 -6.61 -20.47
N GLY A 492 -8.68 -6.77 -19.36
CA GLY A 492 -9.07 -7.68 -18.29
C GLY A 492 -10.39 -7.29 -17.61
N ILE A 493 -10.70 -6.00 -17.48
CA ILE A 493 -12.03 -5.55 -17.07
C ILE A 493 -13.04 -5.98 -18.15
N THR A 494 -12.85 -5.61 -19.42
CA THR A 494 -13.76 -6.00 -20.52
C THR A 494 -14.04 -7.50 -20.55
N THR A 495 -13.02 -8.35 -20.42
CA THR A 495 -13.18 -9.82 -20.36
C THR A 495 -13.99 -10.26 -19.14
N SER A 496 -13.70 -9.71 -17.94
CA SER A 496 -14.47 -10.03 -16.72
C SER A 496 -15.97 -9.75 -16.90
N VAL A 497 -16.29 -8.79 -17.76
CA VAL A 497 -17.63 -8.24 -17.99
C VAL A 497 -18.36 -9.01 -19.05
N LEU A 498 -17.67 -9.41 -20.11
CA LEU A 498 -18.22 -10.36 -21.09
C LEU A 498 -18.57 -11.69 -20.42
N ASN A 499 -17.78 -12.10 -19.43
CA ASN A 499 -18.01 -13.31 -18.63
C ASN A 499 -19.08 -13.11 -17.52
N SER A 500 -19.70 -11.92 -17.38
CA SER A 500 -20.79 -11.73 -16.41
C SER A 500 -22.05 -12.54 -16.76
N ASN A 501 -22.12 -13.13 -17.96
CA ASN A 501 -23.17 -14.07 -18.34
C ASN A 501 -23.18 -15.31 -17.43
N ASP A 502 -22.01 -15.76 -16.95
CA ASP A 502 -21.90 -16.91 -16.05
C ASP A 502 -22.53 -16.60 -14.69
N LEU A 503 -22.40 -15.34 -14.23
CA LEU A 503 -23.08 -14.86 -13.03
C LEU A 503 -24.59 -14.84 -13.24
N GLN A 504 -25.08 -14.36 -14.39
CA GLN A 504 -26.51 -14.35 -14.68
C GLN A 504 -27.10 -15.76 -14.78
N HIS A 505 -26.34 -16.70 -15.36
CA HIS A 505 -26.72 -18.11 -15.38
C HIS A 505 -26.82 -18.67 -13.95
N SER A 506 -25.83 -18.38 -13.11
CA SER A 506 -25.80 -18.82 -11.72
C SER A 506 -26.93 -18.20 -10.87
N VAL A 507 -27.34 -16.96 -11.17
CA VAL A 507 -28.54 -16.33 -10.57
C VAL A 507 -29.80 -17.10 -10.97
N ASN A 508 -29.95 -17.43 -12.25
CA ASN A 508 -31.12 -18.16 -12.74
C ASN A 508 -31.19 -19.57 -12.11
N GLU A 509 -30.07 -20.29 -12.05
CA GLU A 509 -29.98 -21.59 -11.36
C GLU A 509 -30.36 -21.47 -9.88
N LEU A 510 -29.87 -20.44 -9.19
CA LEU A 510 -30.18 -20.20 -7.78
C LEU A 510 -31.67 -19.90 -7.58
N ASN A 511 -32.29 -19.13 -8.49
CA ASN A 511 -33.72 -18.83 -8.46
C ASN A 511 -34.57 -20.08 -8.70
N VAL A 512 -34.20 -20.94 -9.66
CA VAL A 512 -34.88 -22.22 -9.90
C VAL A 512 -34.78 -23.14 -8.67
N ALA A 513 -33.57 -23.34 -8.13
CA ALA A 513 -33.36 -24.18 -6.96
C ALA A 513 -34.12 -23.68 -5.73
N LYS A 514 -34.22 -22.35 -5.58
CA LYS A 514 -35.03 -21.71 -4.54
C LYS A 514 -36.52 -22.02 -4.73
N GLU A 515 -37.07 -21.79 -5.91
CA GLU A 515 -38.49 -22.06 -6.19
C GLU A 515 -38.85 -23.53 -5.93
N GLU A 516 -37.98 -24.45 -6.36
CA GLU A 516 -38.14 -25.87 -6.08
C GLU A 516 -38.12 -26.19 -4.58
N PHE A 517 -37.23 -25.54 -3.82
CA PHE A 517 -37.15 -25.72 -2.37
C PHE A 517 -38.38 -25.17 -1.65
N GLU A 518 -38.86 -23.98 -2.03
CA GLU A 518 -40.08 -23.37 -1.46
C GLU A 518 -41.34 -24.20 -1.76
N LEU A 519 -41.44 -24.77 -2.96
CA LEU A 519 -42.50 -25.71 -3.32
C LEU A 519 -42.46 -26.94 -2.41
N GLU A 520 -41.27 -27.50 -2.15
CA GLU A 520 -41.13 -28.66 -1.27
C GLU A 520 -41.49 -28.33 0.19
N LEU A 521 -41.09 -27.15 0.69
CA LEU A 521 -41.49 -26.68 2.03
C LEU A 521 -43.02 -26.61 2.16
N ARG A 522 -43.73 -26.06 1.16
CA ARG A 522 -45.19 -26.00 1.13
C ARG A 522 -45.83 -27.39 1.07
N LEU A 523 -45.21 -28.33 0.35
CA LEU A 523 -45.67 -29.73 0.30
C LEU A 523 -45.53 -30.41 1.66
N ILE A 524 -44.42 -30.18 2.37
CA ILE A 524 -44.23 -30.68 3.74
C ILE A 524 -45.20 -30.01 4.71
N GLU A 525 -45.42 -28.69 4.60
CA GLU A 525 -46.39 -27.98 5.44
C GLU A 525 -47.78 -28.62 5.33
N LYS A 526 -48.28 -28.83 4.10
CA LYS A 526 -49.57 -29.49 3.85
C LYS A 526 -49.61 -30.90 4.46
N LYS A 527 -48.52 -31.67 4.37
CA LYS A 527 -48.42 -33.00 5.03
C LYS A 527 -48.49 -32.87 6.56
N ILE A 528 -47.79 -31.91 7.16
CA ILE A 528 -47.82 -31.66 8.62
C ILE A 528 -49.22 -31.25 9.07
N GLU A 529 -49.92 -30.41 8.30
CA GLU A 529 -51.29 -29.99 8.59
C GLU A 529 -52.31 -31.13 8.47
N GLN A 530 -52.11 -32.04 7.52
CA GLN A 530 -52.90 -33.26 7.43
C GLN A 530 -52.65 -34.19 8.63
N MET A 531 -51.40 -34.29 9.10
CA MET A 531 -51.05 -35.03 10.33
C MET A 531 -51.62 -34.38 11.60
N ALA A 532 -51.82 -33.06 11.59
CA ALA A 532 -52.33 -32.30 12.73
C ALA A 532 -53.76 -32.64 13.12
N LYS A 533 -54.53 -33.26 12.21
CA LYS A 533 -55.86 -33.76 12.53
C LYS A 533 -55.86 -34.87 13.59
N ASN A 534 -54.71 -35.50 13.88
CA ASN A 534 -54.62 -36.68 14.76
C ASN A 534 -53.42 -36.71 15.75
N ASN A 535 -52.54 -35.68 15.88
CA ASN A 535 -51.27 -35.84 16.61
C ASN A 535 -50.73 -34.57 17.33
N LEU A 536 -50.06 -34.74 18.49
CA LEU A 536 -49.55 -33.65 19.36
C LEU A 536 -48.17 -33.07 18.96
N LYS A 537 -47.44 -33.70 18.01
CA LYS A 537 -46.08 -33.29 17.62
C LYS A 537 -46.02 -32.13 16.60
N VAL A 538 -47.18 -31.61 16.18
CA VAL A 538 -47.32 -30.58 15.12
C VAL A 538 -46.53 -29.28 15.39
N PRO A 539 -46.49 -28.73 16.62
CA PRO A 539 -45.74 -27.50 16.89
C PRO A 539 -44.23 -27.66 16.66
N LEU A 540 -43.67 -28.82 17.01
CA LEU A 540 -42.25 -29.14 16.78
C LEU A 540 -41.91 -29.24 15.29
N LEU A 541 -42.77 -29.89 14.50
CA LEU A 541 -42.58 -30.02 13.04
C LEU A 541 -42.71 -28.67 12.34
N LYS A 542 -43.67 -27.82 12.75
CA LYS A 542 -43.80 -26.44 12.23
C LYS A 542 -42.57 -25.59 12.59
N LYS A 543 -42.02 -25.76 13.79
CA LYS A 543 -40.76 -25.09 14.21
C LYS A 543 -39.56 -25.52 13.36
N ALA A 544 -39.41 -26.82 13.09
CA ALA A 544 -38.37 -27.34 12.22
C ALA A 544 -38.50 -26.81 10.78
N LEU A 545 -39.72 -26.78 10.24
CA LEU A 545 -40.01 -26.24 8.90
C LEU A 545 -39.63 -24.76 8.78
N LYS A 546 -40.01 -23.92 9.76
CA LYS A 546 -39.61 -22.51 9.82
C LYS A 546 -38.10 -22.33 9.91
N THR A 547 -37.41 -23.20 10.65
CA THR A 547 -35.95 -23.18 10.78
C THR A 547 -35.27 -23.49 9.44
N LEU A 548 -35.79 -24.47 8.68
CA LEU A 548 -35.29 -24.80 7.34
C LEU A 548 -35.59 -23.71 6.31
N ALA A 549 -36.76 -23.06 6.41
CA ALA A 549 -37.11 -21.90 5.58
C ALA A 549 -36.16 -20.72 5.83
N LEU A 550 -35.86 -20.42 7.10
CA LEU A 550 -34.88 -19.41 7.45
C LEU A 550 -33.47 -19.78 6.97
N ALA A 551 -33.08 -21.05 7.10
CA ALA A 551 -31.80 -21.54 6.62
C ALA A 551 -31.60 -21.28 5.11
N ALA A 552 -32.64 -21.45 4.29
CA ALA A 552 -32.56 -21.16 2.84
C ALA A 552 -32.38 -19.67 2.52
N LYS A 553 -32.92 -18.78 3.36
CA LYS A 553 -32.90 -17.33 3.13
C LYS A 553 -31.61 -16.66 3.61
N VAL A 554 -30.97 -17.15 4.68
CA VAL A 554 -29.72 -16.55 5.24
C VAL A 554 -28.49 -16.74 4.36
N VAL A 555 -27.51 -15.84 4.46
CA VAL A 555 -26.22 -15.96 3.79
C VAL A 555 -25.31 -16.85 4.65
N PRO A 556 -25.02 -18.11 4.26
CA PRO A 556 -24.04 -18.90 4.99
C PRO A 556 -22.68 -18.25 4.80
N VAL A 557 -22.09 -17.76 5.89
CA VAL A 557 -20.75 -17.19 5.87
C VAL A 557 -19.81 -17.90 6.81
N GLY A 558 -18.60 -18.06 6.31
CA GLY A 558 -17.51 -18.64 7.04
C GLY A 558 -17.36 -20.13 6.80
N GLN A 559 -16.11 -20.53 6.95
CA GLN A 559 -15.64 -21.90 6.96
C GLN A 559 -16.11 -22.61 8.23
N PRO A 560 -16.06 -23.95 8.31
CA PRO A 560 -16.24 -24.67 9.57
C PRO A 560 -15.47 -23.98 10.70
N SER A 561 -16.16 -23.73 11.81
CA SER A 561 -15.82 -22.72 12.81
C SER A 561 -14.41 -22.86 13.39
N PHE A 562 -13.53 -21.93 13.04
CA PHE A 562 -12.28 -21.63 13.74
C PHE A 562 -12.50 -20.71 14.96
N GLY A 563 -13.57 -20.93 15.73
CA GLY A 563 -13.77 -20.30 17.05
C GLY A 563 -14.39 -18.89 17.10
N ALA A 564 -15.00 -18.36 16.02
CA ALA A 564 -15.69 -17.07 16.06
C ALA A 564 -17.21 -17.23 16.23
N VAL A 565 -17.77 -16.66 17.31
CA VAL A 565 -19.21 -16.56 17.57
C VAL A 565 -19.81 -15.54 16.59
N GLY A 566 -20.76 -15.96 15.75
CA GLY A 566 -21.41 -15.13 14.73
C GLY A 566 -22.73 -14.52 15.19
N VAL A 567 -22.98 -13.28 14.75
CA VAL A 567 -24.09 -12.37 15.05
C VAL A 567 -25.49 -12.86 14.57
N GLY A 568 -25.60 -14.03 13.93
CA GLY A 568 -26.86 -14.49 13.32
C GLY A 568 -27.85 -15.28 14.20
N LEU A 569 -27.50 -15.60 15.46
CA LEU A 569 -28.39 -16.38 16.33
C LEU A 569 -29.65 -15.61 16.77
N ASP A 570 -29.57 -14.28 16.89
CA ASP A 570 -30.70 -13.45 17.30
C ASP A 570 -31.82 -13.40 16.24
N VAL A 571 -31.46 -13.54 14.95
CA VAL A 571 -32.43 -13.64 13.83
C VAL A 571 -33.11 -15.01 13.84
N LEU A 572 -32.33 -16.07 14.06
CA LEU A 572 -32.84 -17.44 14.25
C LEU A 572 -33.79 -17.50 15.45
N GLU A 573 -33.42 -16.98 16.61
CA GLU A 573 -34.29 -17.00 17.78
C GLU A 573 -35.58 -16.18 17.58
N LYS A 574 -35.50 -14.97 17.02
CA LYS A 574 -36.70 -14.13 16.78
C LYS A 574 -37.68 -14.76 15.80
N ALA A 575 -37.19 -15.36 14.72
CA ALA A 575 -38.04 -16.04 13.72
C ALA A 575 -38.63 -17.36 14.24
N ILE A 576 -37.88 -18.09 15.06
CA ILE A 576 -38.28 -19.38 15.63
C ILE A 576 -39.40 -19.22 16.67
N TYR A 577 -39.43 -18.09 17.40
CA TYR A 577 -40.41 -17.81 18.45
C TYR A 577 -41.56 -16.87 18.05
N SER A 578 -41.64 -16.48 16.77
CA SER A 578 -42.70 -15.59 16.28
C SER A 578 -43.92 -16.34 15.73
N GLU A 579 -45.11 -15.72 15.83
CA GLU A 579 -46.40 -16.29 15.38
C GLU A 579 -46.60 -16.27 13.85
N TYR A 580 -45.65 -15.75 13.07
CA TYR A 580 -45.78 -15.61 11.61
C TYR A 580 -46.11 -16.93 10.90
N SER A 581 -46.92 -16.86 9.85
CA SER A 581 -47.15 -18.00 8.94
C SER A 581 -45.91 -18.27 8.08
N LEU A 582 -45.78 -19.49 7.50
CA LEU A 582 -44.66 -19.81 6.61
C LEU A 582 -44.63 -18.88 5.39
N ASP A 583 -45.78 -18.58 4.80
CA ASP A 583 -45.88 -17.74 3.60
C ASP A 583 -45.58 -16.25 3.88
N ASP A 584 -45.96 -15.71 5.04
CA ASP A 584 -45.59 -14.34 5.41
C ASP A 584 -44.07 -14.24 5.63
N PHE A 585 -43.48 -15.28 6.23
CA PHE A 585 -42.05 -15.34 6.48
C PHE A 585 -41.23 -15.50 5.20
N LEU A 586 -41.67 -16.33 4.25
CA LEU A 586 -41.01 -16.52 2.95
C LEU A 586 -40.98 -15.23 2.10
N LYS A 587 -41.91 -14.29 2.34
CA LYS A 587 -42.02 -12.99 1.65
C LYS A 587 -41.24 -11.86 2.31
N GLU A 588 -41.04 -11.88 3.63
CA GLU A 588 -40.39 -10.78 4.37
C GLU A 588 -38.87 -10.90 4.47
N ALA A 589 -38.29 -12.09 4.27
CA ALA A 589 -36.85 -12.32 4.38
C ALA A 589 -36.10 -11.95 3.09
N PRO A 590 -35.08 -11.06 3.12
CA PRO A 590 -34.39 -10.61 1.92
C PRO A 590 -33.51 -11.69 1.29
N GLU A 591 -33.42 -11.67 -0.04
CA GLU A 591 -32.79 -12.74 -0.82
C GLU A 591 -31.48 -12.33 -1.48
N VAL A 592 -30.58 -13.30 -1.62
CA VAL A 592 -29.25 -13.06 -2.22
C VAL A 592 -29.32 -12.79 -3.72
N SER A 593 -30.22 -13.47 -4.44
CA SER A 593 -30.44 -13.24 -5.87
C SER A 593 -31.11 -11.88 -6.13
N GLU A 594 -32.16 -11.53 -5.39
CA GLU A 594 -32.83 -10.22 -5.49
C GLU A 594 -31.88 -9.04 -5.25
N GLN A 595 -30.92 -9.20 -4.32
CA GLN A 595 -29.90 -8.19 -4.05
C GLN A 595 -28.83 -8.07 -5.14
N PHE A 596 -28.61 -9.12 -5.95
CA PHE A 596 -27.74 -9.06 -7.11
C PHE A 596 -28.48 -8.46 -8.34
N ASP A 597 -29.72 -8.87 -8.57
CA ASP A 597 -30.58 -8.38 -9.67
C ASP A 597 -30.96 -6.90 -9.51
N GLY A 598 -30.96 -6.38 -8.28
CA GLY A 598 -31.28 -4.97 -7.99
C GLY A 598 -30.29 -3.95 -8.57
N PHE A 599 -29.12 -4.37 -9.07
CA PHE A 599 -28.13 -3.49 -9.69
C PHE A 599 -27.85 -3.92 -11.14
N ASP A 600 -27.96 -2.98 -12.08
CA ASP A 600 -27.64 -3.19 -13.50
C ASP A 600 -26.12 -3.29 -13.69
N TRP A 601 -25.54 -4.43 -13.32
CA TRP A 601 -24.11 -4.71 -13.46
C TRP A 601 -23.67 -4.58 -14.92
N LYS A 602 -24.45 -5.11 -15.86
CA LYS A 602 -24.12 -5.05 -17.28
C LYS A 602 -24.08 -3.61 -17.78
N GLY A 603 -25.09 -2.79 -17.48
CA GLY A 603 -25.13 -1.39 -17.91
C GLY A 603 -24.14 -0.50 -17.17
N ALA A 604 -23.92 -0.69 -15.86
CA ALA A 604 -22.87 0.00 -15.12
C ALA A 604 -21.49 -0.30 -15.70
N THR A 605 -21.29 -1.54 -16.15
CA THR A 605 -19.99 -1.97 -16.63
C THR A 605 -19.75 -1.69 -18.11
N LEU A 606 -20.80 -1.67 -18.94
CA LEU A 606 -20.75 -1.10 -20.30
C LEU A 606 -20.43 0.40 -20.25
N LYS A 607 -21.05 1.16 -19.35
CA LYS A 607 -20.71 2.58 -19.12
C LYS A 607 -19.27 2.75 -18.64
N LEU A 608 -18.78 1.85 -17.79
CA LEU A 608 -17.38 1.84 -17.38
C LEU A 608 -16.48 1.57 -18.60
N GLN A 609 -16.82 0.61 -19.45
CA GLN A 609 -16.07 0.28 -20.65
C GLN A 609 -16.05 1.44 -21.65
N GLU A 610 -17.20 2.02 -21.99
CA GLU A 610 -17.30 3.20 -22.87
C GLU A 610 -16.36 4.32 -22.40
N LYS A 611 -16.35 4.57 -21.09
CA LYS A 611 -15.49 5.60 -20.48
C LYS A 611 -14.02 5.19 -20.41
N LEU A 612 -13.72 3.90 -20.20
CA LEU A 612 -12.36 3.37 -20.28
C LEU A 612 -11.82 3.43 -21.72
N ASP A 613 -12.68 3.35 -22.72
CA ASP A 613 -12.33 3.52 -24.13
C ASP A 613 -12.10 5.01 -24.47
N ASP A 614 -12.86 5.93 -23.86
CA ASP A 614 -12.58 7.38 -23.87
C ASP A 614 -11.23 7.71 -23.19
N LEU A 615 -10.83 6.87 -22.22
CA LEU A 615 -9.56 6.97 -21.51
C LEU A 615 -8.40 6.39 -22.35
N ASN A 616 -8.18 6.95 -23.54
CA ASN A 616 -7.14 6.51 -24.46
C ASN A 616 -5.74 6.90 -23.94
N PRO A 617 -4.84 5.92 -23.64
CA PRO A 617 -3.46 6.18 -23.22
C PRO A 617 -2.69 7.10 -24.19
N ARG A 618 -3.04 7.07 -25.48
CA ARG A 618 -2.43 7.92 -26.51
C ARG A 618 -2.90 9.37 -26.44
N GLU A 619 -4.12 9.64 -25.99
CA GLU A 619 -4.60 11.01 -25.81
C GLU A 619 -4.04 11.62 -24.53
N PHE A 620 -3.97 10.82 -23.46
CA PHE A 620 -3.32 11.23 -22.21
C PHE A 620 -1.88 11.73 -22.42
N SER A 621 -1.14 11.07 -23.33
CA SER A 621 0.23 11.46 -23.67
C SER A 621 0.35 12.83 -24.37
N LYS A 622 -0.73 13.32 -24.99
CA LYS A 622 -0.78 14.58 -25.76
C LYS A 622 -1.20 15.79 -24.93
N LEU A 623 -1.72 15.60 -23.72
CA LEU A 623 -2.14 16.69 -22.84
C LEU A 623 -0.93 17.58 -22.47
N GLU A 624 -1.09 18.89 -22.47
CA GLU A 624 0.05 19.80 -22.28
C GLU A 624 0.37 20.02 -20.79
N SER A 625 -0.65 20.25 -19.96
CA SER A 625 -0.45 20.60 -18.54
C SER A 625 -0.68 19.44 -17.56
N ASN A 626 -0.03 19.47 -16.38
CA ASN A 626 -0.32 18.49 -15.33
C ASN A 626 -1.72 18.68 -14.73
N LYS A 627 -2.26 19.90 -14.76
CA LYS A 627 -3.63 20.16 -14.30
C LYS A 627 -4.64 19.40 -15.17
N GLU A 628 -4.52 19.48 -16.49
CA GLU A 628 -5.38 18.72 -17.43
C GLU A 628 -5.24 17.22 -17.24
N ARG A 629 -4.01 16.72 -17.04
CA ARG A 629 -3.79 15.29 -16.75
C ARG A 629 -4.43 14.85 -15.43
N LEU A 630 -4.32 15.65 -14.37
CA LEU A 630 -4.95 15.36 -13.08
C LEU A 630 -6.48 15.47 -13.12
N GLU A 631 -7.00 16.36 -13.96
CA GLU A 631 -8.44 16.52 -14.23
C GLU A 631 -8.97 15.31 -15.01
N TYR A 632 -8.24 14.86 -16.04
CA TYR A 632 -8.50 13.62 -16.78
C TYR A 632 -8.54 12.38 -15.87
N ILE A 633 -7.66 12.31 -14.87
CA ILE A 633 -7.64 11.21 -13.87
C ILE A 633 -8.74 11.38 -12.82
N LYS A 634 -9.22 12.61 -12.57
CA LYS A 634 -10.31 12.83 -11.62
C LYS A 634 -11.60 12.18 -12.11
N ASP A 635 -11.84 12.23 -13.41
CA ASP A 635 -13.01 11.62 -14.05
C ASP A 635 -13.06 10.10 -13.84
N LEU A 636 -11.91 9.40 -13.86
CA LEU A 636 -11.77 7.97 -13.54
C LEU A 636 -12.38 7.58 -12.18
N GLY A 637 -12.09 8.37 -11.14
CA GLY A 637 -12.61 8.13 -9.79
C GLY A 637 -14.12 8.37 -9.67
N GLU A 638 -14.66 9.32 -10.45
CA GLU A 638 -16.11 9.57 -10.53
C GLU A 638 -16.83 8.43 -11.31
N PHE A 639 -16.12 7.76 -12.22
CA PHE A 639 -16.66 6.64 -13.01
C PHE A 639 -16.68 5.30 -12.28
N ALA A 640 -15.69 5.03 -11.43
CA ALA A 640 -15.67 3.83 -10.59
C ALA A 640 -16.67 3.91 -9.42
N ALA A 641 -17.06 5.13 -9.01
CA ALA A 641 -17.88 5.35 -7.81
C ALA A 641 -19.23 4.59 -7.80
N PRO A 642 -20.03 4.52 -8.88
CA PRO A 642 -21.28 3.75 -8.88
C PRO A 642 -21.08 2.26 -8.66
N ILE A 643 -20.00 1.67 -9.20
CA ILE A 643 -19.66 0.26 -9.02
C ILE A 643 -19.20 0.03 -7.57
N VAL A 644 -18.33 0.89 -7.05
CA VAL A 644 -17.88 0.83 -5.65
C VAL A 644 -19.07 0.96 -4.69
N GLU A 645 -20.00 1.88 -4.96
CA GLU A 645 -21.21 2.09 -4.15
C GLU A 645 -22.15 0.88 -4.22
N ALA A 646 -22.34 0.30 -5.40
CA ALA A 646 -23.16 -0.91 -5.58
C ALA A 646 -22.59 -2.11 -4.83
N ILE A 647 -21.28 -2.34 -4.95
CA ILE A 647 -20.56 -3.35 -4.18
C ILE A 647 -20.74 -3.09 -2.67
N GLY A 648 -20.60 -1.84 -2.24
CA GLY A 648 -20.77 -1.44 -0.83
C GLY A 648 -22.18 -1.68 -0.29
N LYS A 649 -23.22 -1.31 -1.05
CA LYS A 649 -24.64 -1.55 -0.70
C LYS A 649 -24.94 -3.04 -0.60
N GLN A 650 -24.52 -3.81 -1.59
CA GLN A 650 -24.72 -5.26 -1.62
C GLN A 650 -24.02 -5.95 -0.45
N ARG A 651 -22.76 -5.59 -0.17
CA ARG A 651 -22.02 -6.14 0.99
C ARG A 651 -22.68 -5.79 2.32
N SER A 652 -23.17 -4.57 2.47
CA SER A 652 -23.88 -4.14 3.68
C SER A 652 -25.17 -4.95 3.88
N ALA A 653 -25.91 -5.19 2.80
CA ALA A 653 -27.13 -5.99 2.83
C ALA A 653 -26.87 -7.47 3.16
N TRP A 654 -25.78 -8.05 2.67
CA TRP A 654 -25.37 -9.41 3.03
C TRP A 654 -25.00 -9.54 4.51
N LYS A 655 -24.23 -8.59 5.04
CA LYS A 655 -23.73 -8.57 6.43
C LYS A 655 -24.86 -8.64 7.47
N GLU A 656 -26.01 -8.02 7.19
CA GLU A 656 -27.19 -8.05 8.07
C GLU A 656 -27.86 -9.44 8.16
N HIS A 657 -27.59 -10.33 7.21
CA HIS A 657 -28.23 -11.64 7.06
C HIS A 657 -27.25 -12.81 7.11
N GLU A 658 -26.03 -12.55 7.61
CA GLU A 658 -24.94 -13.49 7.72
C GLU A 658 -25.11 -14.48 8.89
N VAL A 659 -25.05 -15.78 8.61
CA VAL A 659 -25.10 -16.85 9.62
C VAL A 659 -23.88 -17.77 9.51
N SER A 660 -23.33 -18.19 10.65
CA SER A 660 -22.22 -19.15 10.70
C SER A 660 -22.61 -20.49 10.05
N LYS A 661 -21.87 -20.93 9.02
CA LYS A 661 -22.06 -22.23 8.34
C LYS A 661 -22.07 -23.41 9.32
N SER A 662 -21.20 -23.39 10.36
CA SER A 662 -21.17 -24.47 11.35
C SER A 662 -22.38 -24.48 12.29
N SER A 663 -22.86 -23.31 12.71
CA SER A 663 -24.05 -23.20 13.54
C SER A 663 -25.30 -23.61 12.77
N LEU A 664 -25.37 -23.21 11.49
CA LEU A 664 -26.45 -23.59 10.58
C LEU A 664 -26.49 -25.11 10.36
N ASN A 665 -25.34 -25.71 10.01
CA ASN A 665 -25.24 -27.15 9.78
C ASN A 665 -25.56 -27.97 11.03
N LYS A 666 -25.17 -27.51 12.22
CA LYS A 666 -25.50 -28.18 13.49
C LYS A 666 -27.01 -28.26 13.72
N GLU A 667 -27.74 -27.19 13.42
CA GLU A 667 -29.20 -27.18 13.56
C GLU A 667 -29.88 -28.00 12.47
N ILE A 668 -29.36 -27.98 11.23
CA ILE A 668 -29.84 -28.83 10.12
C ILE A 668 -29.71 -30.32 10.48
N GLU A 669 -28.56 -30.76 11.00
CA GLU A 669 -28.33 -32.15 11.40
C GLU A 669 -29.22 -32.56 12.58
N ARG A 670 -29.48 -31.64 13.52
CA ARG A 670 -30.45 -31.88 14.60
C ARG A 670 -31.85 -32.17 14.03
N ILE A 671 -32.30 -31.42 13.04
CA ILE A 671 -33.61 -31.63 12.40
C ILE A 671 -33.64 -32.98 11.67
N LYS A 672 -32.58 -33.29 10.91
CA LYS A 672 -32.42 -34.54 10.15
C LYS A 672 -32.46 -35.79 11.03
N ALA A 673 -31.82 -35.75 12.21
CA ALA A 673 -31.75 -36.87 13.14
C ALA A 673 -33.11 -37.23 13.78
N HIS A 674 -34.04 -36.28 13.88
CA HIS A 674 -35.29 -36.46 14.62
C HIS A 674 -36.52 -36.72 13.74
N HIS A 675 -36.43 -36.50 12.42
CA HIS A 675 -37.61 -36.54 11.55
C HIS A 675 -37.33 -37.11 10.15
N LYS A 676 -37.97 -38.23 9.82
CA LYS A 676 -37.83 -38.93 8.53
C LYS A 676 -38.39 -38.10 7.38
N GLU A 677 -39.45 -37.33 7.63
CA GLU A 677 -40.12 -36.45 6.67
C GLU A 677 -39.23 -35.30 6.19
N PHE A 678 -38.25 -34.87 7.01
CA PHE A 678 -37.36 -33.75 6.71
C PHE A 678 -36.05 -34.16 6.04
N GLN A 679 -35.73 -35.46 5.92
CA GLN A 679 -34.48 -35.92 5.31
C GLN A 679 -34.33 -35.47 3.85
N GLN A 680 -35.40 -35.54 3.06
CA GLN A 680 -35.40 -35.09 1.65
C GLN A 680 -35.30 -33.57 1.53
N VAL A 681 -36.04 -32.81 2.34
CA VAL A 681 -35.96 -31.34 2.33
C VAL A 681 -34.61 -30.83 2.80
N VAL A 682 -34.03 -31.44 3.83
CA VAL A 682 -32.66 -31.12 4.26
C VAL A 682 -31.66 -31.37 3.12
N GLY A 683 -31.81 -32.45 2.37
CA GLY A 683 -31.00 -32.72 1.18
C GLY A 683 -31.05 -31.60 0.14
N LYS A 684 -32.26 -31.12 -0.19
CA LYS A 684 -32.48 -29.99 -1.12
C LYS A 684 -31.96 -28.65 -0.55
N LEU A 685 -32.14 -28.41 0.75
CA LEU A 685 -31.59 -27.23 1.42
C LEU A 685 -30.07 -27.17 1.28
N ASN A 686 -29.37 -28.29 1.46
CA ASN A 686 -27.92 -28.32 1.32
C ASN A 686 -27.46 -28.04 -0.12
N VAL A 687 -28.23 -28.49 -1.14
CA VAL A 687 -27.95 -28.16 -2.55
C VAL A 687 -28.05 -26.66 -2.74
N LEU A 688 -29.16 -26.07 -2.29
CA LEU A 688 -29.40 -24.63 -2.37
C LEU A 688 -28.31 -23.82 -1.64
N LEU A 689 -27.91 -24.22 -0.43
CA LEU A 689 -26.84 -23.57 0.32
C LEU A 689 -25.49 -23.64 -0.41
N THR A 690 -25.19 -24.78 -1.05
CA THR A 690 -23.95 -24.98 -1.83
C THR A 690 -23.93 -24.08 -3.07
N GLN A 691 -25.03 -24.07 -3.84
CA GLN A 691 -25.17 -23.19 -5.01
C GLN A 691 -25.08 -21.71 -4.62
N LYS A 692 -25.69 -21.33 -3.50
CA LYS A 692 -25.61 -19.97 -2.95
C LYS A 692 -24.18 -19.59 -2.60
N GLU A 693 -23.41 -20.48 -1.98
CA GLU A 693 -22.00 -20.24 -1.65
C GLU A 693 -21.14 -20.13 -2.92
N GLY A 694 -21.36 -21.00 -3.90
CA GLY A 694 -20.71 -20.93 -5.21
C GLY A 694 -20.97 -19.59 -5.90
N PHE A 695 -22.24 -19.19 -5.98
CA PHE A 695 -22.63 -17.89 -6.53
C PHE A 695 -21.96 -16.72 -5.80
N LEU A 696 -22.01 -16.70 -4.46
CA LEU A 696 -21.38 -15.65 -3.67
C LEU A 696 -19.87 -15.55 -3.92
N ASN A 697 -19.19 -16.69 -4.08
CA ASN A 697 -17.77 -16.71 -4.42
C ASN A 697 -17.51 -16.13 -5.82
N GLN A 698 -18.30 -16.52 -6.82
CA GLN A 698 -18.19 -15.94 -8.17
C GLN A 698 -18.39 -14.41 -8.15
N VAL A 699 -19.41 -13.92 -7.43
CA VAL A 699 -19.65 -12.47 -7.29
C VAL A 699 -18.46 -11.79 -6.62
N ARG A 700 -17.88 -12.38 -5.57
CA ARG A 700 -16.70 -11.83 -4.88
C ARG A 700 -15.48 -11.75 -5.79
N VAL A 701 -15.20 -12.81 -6.55
CA VAL A 701 -14.08 -12.86 -7.51
C VAL A 701 -14.27 -11.80 -8.59
N PHE A 702 -15.48 -11.71 -9.15
CA PHE A 702 -15.85 -10.70 -10.14
C PHE A 702 -15.64 -9.27 -9.60
N GLN A 703 -16.20 -8.97 -8.43
CA GLN A 703 -16.07 -7.65 -7.79
C GLN A 703 -14.62 -7.29 -7.47
N SER A 704 -13.86 -8.23 -6.92
CA SER A 704 -12.46 -8.00 -6.53
C SER A 704 -11.57 -7.80 -7.76
N SER A 705 -11.77 -8.60 -8.82
CA SER A 705 -11.07 -8.45 -10.10
C SER A 705 -11.25 -7.05 -10.69
N ILE A 706 -12.48 -6.54 -10.71
CA ILE A 706 -12.77 -5.20 -11.24
C ILE A 706 -12.12 -4.11 -10.37
N LEU A 707 -12.34 -4.15 -9.04
CA LEU A 707 -11.82 -3.14 -8.12
C LEU A 707 -10.29 -3.06 -8.12
N GLU A 708 -9.61 -4.20 -8.09
CA GLU A 708 -8.14 -4.26 -8.11
C GLU A 708 -7.57 -3.68 -9.41
N ARG A 709 -8.19 -4.02 -10.57
CA ARG A 709 -7.77 -3.50 -11.88
C ARG A 709 -8.00 -2.00 -12.00
N LEU A 710 -9.14 -1.48 -11.52
CA LEU A 710 -9.42 -0.04 -11.50
C LEU A 710 -8.43 0.72 -10.63
N GLN A 711 -8.13 0.20 -9.44
CA GLN A 711 -7.13 0.79 -8.54
C GLN A 711 -5.72 0.79 -9.16
N GLN A 712 -5.37 -0.26 -9.89
CA GLN A 712 -4.10 -0.36 -10.60
C GLN A 712 -4.03 0.66 -11.75
N ILE A 713 -5.11 0.83 -12.51
CA ILE A 713 -5.24 1.87 -13.55
C ILE A 713 -5.07 3.27 -12.95
N ASP A 714 -5.78 3.60 -11.87
CA ASP A 714 -5.68 4.91 -11.19
C ASP A 714 -4.25 5.20 -10.74
N SER A 715 -3.60 4.23 -10.10
CA SER A 715 -2.22 4.36 -9.63
C SER A 715 -1.24 4.55 -10.78
N ASP A 716 -1.45 3.85 -11.90
CA ASP A 716 -0.56 3.90 -13.06
C ASP A 716 -0.70 5.22 -13.81
N PHE A 717 -1.92 5.70 -14.04
CA PHE A 717 -2.15 7.01 -14.62
C PHE A 717 -1.54 8.12 -13.76
N LEU A 718 -1.69 8.05 -12.43
CA LEU A 718 -1.09 9.04 -11.52
C LEU A 718 0.44 9.03 -11.62
N ALA A 719 1.06 7.84 -11.71
CA ALA A 719 2.50 7.72 -11.90
C ALA A 719 2.96 8.25 -13.26
N VAL A 720 2.22 7.98 -14.34
CA VAL A 720 2.49 8.54 -15.67
C VAL A 720 2.34 10.07 -15.64
N SER A 721 1.31 10.62 -15.00
CA SER A 721 1.12 12.07 -14.85
C SER A 721 2.32 12.73 -14.18
N HIS A 722 2.75 12.20 -13.04
CA HIS A 722 3.91 12.72 -12.32
C HIS A 722 5.22 12.57 -13.13
N SER A 723 5.36 11.52 -13.94
CA SER A 723 6.56 11.31 -14.76
C SER A 723 6.74 12.37 -15.86
N TYR A 724 5.65 12.94 -16.40
CA TYR A 724 5.74 14.02 -17.38
C TYR A 724 6.30 15.32 -16.80
N GLU A 725 6.02 15.62 -15.52
CA GLU A 725 6.64 16.76 -14.82
C GLU A 725 8.16 16.61 -14.75
N GLU A 726 8.65 15.38 -14.60
CA GLU A 726 10.09 15.10 -14.56
C GLU A 726 10.73 15.28 -15.94
N LEU A 727 10.11 14.74 -16.99
CA LEU A 727 10.64 14.87 -18.36
C LEU A 727 10.67 16.33 -18.84
N ALA A 728 9.78 17.18 -18.33
CA ALA A 728 9.79 18.62 -18.58
C ALA A 728 10.92 19.37 -17.82
N SER A 729 11.53 18.73 -16.81
CA SER A 729 12.63 19.32 -16.03
C SER A 729 13.97 19.12 -16.74
N SER A 730 14.65 20.22 -17.07
CA SER A 730 15.99 20.19 -17.70
C SER A 730 17.08 19.51 -16.86
N ALA A 731 16.84 19.33 -15.55
CA ALA A 731 17.77 18.67 -14.63
C ALA A 731 17.27 17.29 -14.13
N LEU A 732 16.08 16.85 -14.57
CA LEU A 732 15.42 15.59 -14.18
C LEU A 732 15.49 15.32 -12.66
N VAL A 733 15.23 16.34 -11.86
CA VAL A 733 15.29 16.25 -10.41
C VAL A 733 13.96 15.71 -9.89
N LEU A 734 13.91 14.39 -9.66
CA LEU A 734 12.72 13.68 -9.20
C LEU A 734 11.98 14.42 -8.09
N GLY A 735 10.79 14.91 -8.39
CA GLY A 735 9.84 15.53 -7.49
C GLY A 735 9.29 14.56 -6.44
N ASP A 736 8.71 15.13 -5.38
CA ASP A 736 8.18 14.34 -4.25
C ASP A 736 7.00 13.44 -4.67
N ASN A 737 6.17 13.91 -5.59
CA ASN A 737 5.01 13.18 -6.08
C ASN A 737 5.43 11.96 -6.90
N PHE A 738 6.34 12.14 -7.87
CA PHE A 738 6.85 11.03 -8.66
C PHE A 738 7.64 10.03 -7.81
N LYS A 739 8.44 10.49 -6.83
CA LYS A 739 9.08 9.59 -5.84
C LYS A 739 8.07 8.75 -5.06
N THR A 740 6.92 9.32 -4.72
CA THR A 740 5.83 8.59 -4.04
C THR A 740 5.22 7.54 -4.98
N SER A 741 4.97 7.89 -6.25
CA SER A 741 4.52 6.95 -7.27
C SER A 741 5.51 5.81 -7.50
N LEU A 742 6.82 6.10 -7.62
CA LEU A 742 7.87 5.08 -7.74
C LEU A 742 7.93 4.16 -6.52
N LEU A 743 7.66 4.69 -5.32
CA LEU A 743 7.60 3.87 -4.11
C LEU A 743 6.38 2.93 -4.12
N GLU A 744 5.22 3.37 -4.61
CA GLU A 744 4.06 2.49 -4.75
C GLU A 744 4.24 1.45 -5.85
N ILE A 745 4.80 1.82 -7.01
CA ILE A 745 5.16 0.87 -8.08
C ILE A 745 6.08 -0.21 -7.54
N HIS A 746 7.14 0.20 -6.84
CA HIS A 746 8.07 -0.72 -6.19
C HIS A 746 7.36 -1.67 -5.23
N ARG A 747 6.49 -1.15 -4.34
CA ARG A 747 5.73 -1.96 -3.38
C ARG A 747 4.73 -2.89 -4.07
N ASN A 748 4.08 -2.47 -5.15
CA ASN A 748 3.16 -3.31 -5.91
C ASN A 748 3.87 -4.47 -6.58
N ALA A 749 5.04 -4.22 -7.19
CA ALA A 749 5.87 -5.29 -7.74
C ALA A 749 6.25 -6.31 -6.64
N LEU A 750 6.69 -5.85 -5.47
CA LEU A 750 6.96 -6.69 -4.30
C LEU A 750 5.73 -7.50 -3.84
N ARG A 751 4.55 -6.88 -3.78
CA ARG A 751 3.30 -7.56 -3.40
C ARG A 751 2.89 -8.63 -4.41
N ARG A 752 3.16 -8.40 -5.70
CA ARG A 752 2.91 -9.39 -6.75
C ARG A 752 3.83 -10.59 -6.60
N PHE A 753 5.13 -10.39 -6.34
CA PHE A 753 6.03 -11.49 -5.98
C PHE A 753 5.53 -12.26 -4.75
N ASN A 754 5.08 -11.55 -3.72
CA ASN A 754 4.49 -12.17 -2.53
C ASN A 754 3.21 -12.95 -2.81
N TYR A 755 2.40 -12.53 -3.80
CA TYR A 755 1.19 -13.25 -4.22
C TYR A 755 1.53 -14.63 -4.77
N TYR A 756 2.48 -14.72 -5.69
CA TYR A 756 2.87 -16.01 -6.26
C TYR A 756 3.64 -16.87 -5.26
N SER A 757 4.43 -16.27 -4.37
CA SER A 757 4.98 -16.96 -3.20
C SER A 757 3.87 -17.53 -2.29
N TYR A 758 2.78 -16.78 -2.08
CA TYR A 758 1.58 -17.26 -1.38
C TYR A 758 0.89 -18.41 -2.12
N VAL A 759 0.68 -18.30 -3.44
CA VAL A 759 0.09 -19.37 -4.27
C VAL A 759 0.94 -20.63 -4.17
N LEU A 760 2.26 -20.50 -4.29
CA LEU A 760 3.21 -21.60 -4.16
C LEU A 760 3.15 -22.24 -2.76
N SER A 761 3.08 -21.42 -1.70
CA SER A 761 2.91 -21.89 -0.32
C SER A 761 1.62 -22.69 -0.15
N LYS A 762 0.53 -22.24 -0.76
CA LYS A 762 -0.77 -22.90 -0.69
C LYS A 762 -0.77 -24.20 -1.48
N ALA A 763 -0.16 -24.22 -2.67
CA ALA A 763 0.02 -25.44 -3.46
C ALA A 763 0.85 -26.48 -2.70
N TYR A 764 1.95 -26.05 -2.06
CA TYR A 764 2.74 -26.91 -1.17
C TYR A 764 1.91 -27.47 -0.02
N GLY A 765 1.23 -26.58 0.72
CA GLY A 765 0.43 -26.99 1.87
C GLY A 765 -0.68 -27.96 1.49
N TYR A 766 -1.33 -27.70 0.35
CA TYR A 766 -2.28 -28.62 -0.23
C TYR A 766 -1.63 -29.96 -0.55
N GLN A 767 -0.56 -30.00 -1.33
CA GLN A 767 0.06 -31.25 -1.79
C GLN A 767 0.56 -32.11 -0.62
N TYR A 768 1.23 -31.52 0.36
CA TYR A 768 1.95 -32.26 1.40
C TYR A 768 1.23 -32.33 2.75
N GLY A 769 0.03 -31.77 2.88
CA GLY A 769 -0.73 -31.86 4.14
C GLY A 769 -0.05 -31.16 5.32
N SER A 770 0.88 -30.25 5.08
CA SER A 770 1.65 -29.56 6.13
C SER A 770 2.03 -28.14 5.68
N PRO A 771 2.09 -27.15 6.60
CA PRO A 771 2.53 -25.82 6.22
C PRO A 771 4.00 -25.86 5.79
N PHE A 772 4.34 -25.03 4.80
CA PHE A 772 5.72 -24.90 4.35
C PHE A 772 6.61 -24.43 5.51
N GLN A 773 7.64 -25.21 5.83
CA GLN A 773 8.53 -24.97 6.99
C GLN A 773 9.65 -23.96 6.68
N GLY A 774 9.96 -23.75 5.40
CA GLY A 774 10.96 -22.77 4.97
C GLY A 774 10.40 -21.35 4.88
N SER A 775 11.27 -20.41 4.49
CA SER A 775 10.84 -19.06 4.10
C SER A 775 10.63 -19.02 2.60
N LEU A 776 9.40 -18.81 2.12
CA LEU A 776 9.13 -18.45 0.71
C LEU A 776 9.34 -16.96 0.45
N SER A 777 9.95 -16.25 1.41
CA SER A 777 10.34 -14.86 1.24
C SER A 777 11.52 -14.77 0.29
N LEU A 778 11.39 -13.93 -0.74
CA LEU A 778 12.46 -13.60 -1.68
C LEU A 778 13.51 -12.65 -1.07
N ASP A 779 13.71 -12.68 0.25
CA ASP A 779 14.70 -11.82 0.93
C ASP A 779 16.12 -12.07 0.40
N GLY A 780 16.45 -13.32 0.08
CA GLY A 780 17.71 -13.71 -0.56
C GLY A 780 17.89 -13.03 -1.91
N PHE A 781 16.91 -13.19 -2.80
CA PHE A 781 16.83 -12.51 -4.07
C PHE A 781 16.94 -10.97 -3.93
N TYR A 782 16.18 -10.35 -3.02
CA TYR A 782 16.23 -8.89 -2.83
C TYR A 782 17.59 -8.41 -2.35
N ASN A 783 18.23 -9.11 -1.41
CA ASN A 783 19.58 -8.78 -0.95
C ASN A 783 20.61 -8.88 -2.08
N LYS A 784 20.49 -9.91 -2.94
CA LYS A 784 21.36 -10.06 -4.13
C LYS A 784 21.11 -8.94 -5.14
N CYS A 785 19.86 -8.50 -5.33
CA CYS A 785 19.52 -7.35 -6.17
C CYS A 785 20.16 -6.06 -5.64
N GLU A 786 20.10 -5.79 -4.33
CA GLU A 786 20.77 -4.62 -3.74
C GLU A 786 22.28 -4.62 -4.02
N LEU A 787 22.92 -5.78 -3.96
CA LEU A 787 24.34 -5.93 -4.32
C LEU A 787 24.59 -5.70 -5.82
N LEU A 788 23.66 -6.07 -6.70
CA LEU A 788 23.75 -5.77 -8.14
C LEU A 788 23.62 -4.27 -8.42
N PHE A 789 22.71 -3.57 -7.73
CA PHE A 789 22.55 -2.11 -7.87
C PHE A 789 23.77 -1.32 -7.37
N ALA A 790 24.55 -1.89 -6.46
CA ALA A 790 25.81 -1.30 -6.01
C ALA A 790 26.96 -1.43 -7.04
N LYS A 791 26.83 -2.30 -8.04
CA LYS A 791 27.84 -2.50 -9.08
C LYS A 791 27.65 -1.52 -10.25
N ASN A 792 28.78 -1.06 -10.78
CA ASN A 792 28.81 -0.21 -11.98
C ASN A 792 28.81 -1.06 -13.26
N ILE A 793 27.69 -1.71 -13.55
CA ILE A 793 27.43 -2.46 -14.78
C ILE A 793 26.21 -1.86 -15.50
N GLU A 794 26.10 -2.14 -16.81
CA GLU A 794 25.05 -1.62 -17.68
C GLU A 794 23.64 -2.04 -17.21
N SER A 795 22.65 -1.18 -17.46
CA SER A 795 21.28 -1.38 -16.97
C SER A 795 20.60 -2.62 -17.57
N SER A 796 20.82 -2.91 -18.85
CA SER A 796 20.33 -4.14 -19.49
C SER A 796 20.94 -5.40 -18.89
N GLU A 797 22.23 -5.39 -18.61
CA GLU A 797 22.94 -6.50 -17.98
C GLU A 797 22.47 -6.72 -16.53
N LYS A 798 22.19 -5.65 -15.77
CA LYS A 798 21.59 -5.76 -14.43
C LYS A 798 20.25 -6.46 -14.47
N LEU A 799 19.38 -6.08 -15.40
CA LEU A 799 18.04 -6.66 -15.52
C LEU A 799 18.12 -8.16 -15.85
N GLU A 800 18.94 -8.56 -16.82
CA GLU A 800 19.11 -9.99 -17.16
C GLU A 800 19.67 -10.80 -16.00
N ARG A 801 20.70 -10.30 -15.30
CA ARG A 801 21.22 -10.97 -14.09
C ARG A 801 20.17 -11.06 -12.97
N MET A 802 19.25 -10.09 -12.88
CA MET A 802 18.16 -10.17 -11.90
C MET A 802 17.13 -11.24 -12.27
N LYS A 803 16.79 -11.39 -13.56
CA LYS A 803 15.93 -12.49 -14.03
C LYS A 803 16.55 -13.85 -13.72
N GLU A 804 17.81 -14.06 -14.09
CA GLU A 804 18.54 -15.31 -13.80
C GLU A 804 18.59 -15.63 -12.30
N LEU A 805 18.77 -14.61 -11.45
CA LEU A 805 18.76 -14.79 -10.00
C LEU A 805 17.39 -15.17 -9.47
N PHE A 806 16.33 -14.57 -10.01
CA PHE A 806 14.96 -14.85 -9.62
C PHE A 806 14.56 -16.27 -10.04
N GLU A 807 14.78 -16.62 -11.30
CA GLU A 807 14.55 -17.96 -11.85
C GLU A 807 15.27 -19.03 -11.02
N ARG A 808 16.54 -18.79 -10.68
CA ARG A 808 17.32 -19.70 -9.85
C ARG A 808 16.77 -19.84 -8.44
N GLU A 809 16.38 -18.76 -7.76
CA GLU A 809 15.79 -18.89 -6.42
C GLU A 809 14.46 -19.66 -6.43
N VAL A 810 13.61 -19.45 -7.44
CA VAL A 810 12.36 -20.21 -7.57
C VAL A 810 12.67 -21.69 -7.89
N ALA A 811 13.65 -21.95 -8.75
CA ALA A 811 14.09 -23.31 -9.09
C ALA A 811 14.69 -24.05 -7.88
N ASP A 812 15.59 -23.41 -7.12
CA ASP A 812 16.20 -23.98 -5.90
C ASP A 812 15.11 -24.31 -4.86
N LEU A 813 14.10 -23.46 -4.71
CA LEU A 813 12.95 -23.70 -3.84
C LEU A 813 12.12 -24.90 -4.33
N ALA A 814 11.84 -24.98 -5.63
CA ALA A 814 11.08 -26.08 -6.20
C ALA A 814 11.84 -27.42 -6.08
N GLU A 815 13.16 -27.42 -6.32
CA GLU A 815 14.03 -28.59 -6.19
C GLU A 815 14.09 -29.12 -4.76
N LEU A 816 14.29 -28.23 -3.76
CA LEU A 816 14.26 -28.58 -2.34
C LEU A 816 12.97 -29.30 -1.95
N ILE A 817 11.85 -28.89 -2.54
CA ILE A 817 10.52 -29.42 -2.26
C ILE A 817 10.30 -30.78 -2.95
N VAL A 818 10.70 -30.91 -4.21
CA VAL A 818 10.59 -32.17 -4.96
C VAL A 818 11.47 -33.25 -4.32
N LEU A 819 12.71 -32.92 -3.94
CA LEU A 819 13.65 -33.88 -3.36
C LEU A 819 13.27 -34.35 -1.95
N ASN A 820 12.45 -33.59 -1.22
CA ASN A 820 11.95 -33.96 0.12
C ASN A 820 10.54 -34.56 0.10
N SER A 821 9.99 -34.88 -1.08
CA SER A 821 8.66 -35.48 -1.18
C SER A 821 8.67 -36.95 -0.77
N SER A 822 7.72 -37.35 0.08
CA SER A 822 7.53 -38.75 0.46
C SER A 822 7.08 -39.58 -0.75
N ALA A 823 7.65 -40.77 -0.93
CA ALA A 823 7.09 -41.74 -1.86
C ALA A 823 5.63 -42.03 -1.47
N ARG A 824 4.75 -42.06 -2.48
CA ARG A 824 3.34 -42.39 -2.30
C ARG A 824 3.05 -43.75 -2.86
N ASP A 825 2.36 -44.56 -2.08
CA ASP A 825 1.82 -45.82 -2.56
C ASP A 825 0.48 -45.56 -3.24
N GLU A 826 0.17 -46.39 -4.24
CA GLU A 826 -1.09 -46.33 -4.97
C GLU A 826 -1.92 -47.59 -4.69
N LEU A 827 -3.23 -47.41 -4.56
CA LEU A 827 -4.19 -48.50 -4.39
C LEU A 827 -5.46 -48.20 -5.18
N ALA A 828 -6.25 -49.24 -5.41
CA ALA A 828 -7.61 -49.11 -5.90
C ALA A 828 -8.58 -49.74 -4.90
N THR A 829 -9.76 -49.16 -4.75
CA THR A 829 -10.90 -49.75 -4.05
C THR A 829 -12.15 -49.67 -4.93
N THR A 830 -13.15 -50.51 -4.66
CA THR A 830 -14.38 -50.56 -5.45
C THR A 830 -15.59 -50.28 -4.57
N VAL A 831 -16.49 -49.44 -5.06
CA VAL A 831 -17.77 -49.08 -4.42
C VAL A 831 -18.91 -49.59 -5.28
N GLU A 832 -19.79 -50.41 -4.71
CA GLU A 832 -21.00 -50.88 -5.40
C GLU A 832 -22.15 -49.91 -5.13
N LEU A 833 -22.81 -49.44 -6.19
CA LEU A 833 -23.95 -48.53 -6.05
C LEU A 833 -25.16 -49.27 -5.50
N SER A 834 -25.89 -48.63 -4.57
CA SER A 834 -27.12 -49.18 -4.04
C SER A 834 -28.25 -49.20 -5.10
N PRO A 835 -29.26 -50.08 -4.96
CA PRO A 835 -30.42 -50.08 -5.87
C PRO A 835 -31.21 -48.76 -5.89
N GLU A 836 -31.08 -47.93 -4.86
CA GLU A 836 -31.69 -46.59 -4.81
C GLU A 836 -30.87 -45.60 -5.64
N GLN A 837 -29.55 -45.60 -5.48
CA GLN A 837 -28.62 -44.77 -6.26
C GLN A 837 -28.70 -45.06 -7.75
N VAL A 838 -28.76 -46.34 -8.15
CA VAL A 838 -28.94 -46.75 -9.55
C VAL A 838 -30.27 -46.23 -10.12
N ARG A 839 -31.36 -46.33 -9.34
CA ARG A 839 -32.67 -45.80 -9.74
C ARG A 839 -32.69 -44.27 -9.84
N ALA A 840 -31.86 -43.58 -9.09
CA ALA A 840 -31.72 -42.13 -9.16
C ALA A 840 -31.03 -41.73 -10.48
N LEU A 841 -29.86 -42.32 -10.77
CA LEU A 841 -29.13 -42.09 -12.02
C LEU A 841 -30.00 -42.35 -13.26
N ASN A 842 -30.71 -43.48 -13.30
CA ASN A 842 -31.62 -43.83 -14.41
C ASN A 842 -32.83 -42.88 -14.58
N LYS A 843 -33.07 -41.98 -13.63
CA LYS A 843 -34.10 -40.93 -13.71
C LYS A 843 -33.52 -39.56 -14.08
N GLY A 844 -32.27 -39.51 -14.54
CA GLY A 844 -31.53 -38.27 -14.79
C GLY A 844 -31.17 -37.51 -13.52
N ARG A 845 -31.14 -38.18 -12.35
CA ARG A 845 -30.75 -37.54 -11.09
C ARG A 845 -29.28 -37.79 -10.80
N SER A 846 -28.60 -36.78 -10.28
CA SER A 846 -27.23 -36.94 -9.76
C SER A 846 -27.23 -37.56 -8.36
N ILE A 847 -26.21 -38.37 -8.07
CA ILE A 847 -25.91 -38.91 -6.74
C ILE A 847 -24.56 -38.40 -6.24
N TYR A 848 -24.26 -38.61 -4.96
CA TYR A 848 -22.94 -38.35 -4.39
C TYR A 848 -22.38 -39.60 -3.71
N LEU A 849 -21.13 -39.91 -3.99
CA LEU A 849 -20.35 -40.89 -3.26
C LEU A 849 -19.67 -40.21 -2.08
N ASP A 850 -19.82 -40.77 -0.88
CA ASP A 850 -19.22 -40.26 0.35
C ASP A 850 -17.90 -41.00 0.66
N PHE A 851 -16.79 -40.29 0.54
CA PHE A 851 -15.45 -40.80 0.88
C PHE A 851 -14.88 -40.12 2.14
N THR A 852 -15.72 -39.44 2.92
CA THR A 852 -15.27 -38.67 4.09
C THR A 852 -14.92 -39.54 5.29
N ASP A 853 -15.49 -40.75 5.37
CA ASP A 853 -15.26 -41.69 6.47
C ASP A 853 -13.78 -42.13 6.57
N LEU A 854 -13.23 -42.07 7.78
CA LEU A 854 -11.88 -42.56 8.10
C LEU A 854 -11.69 -44.04 7.75
N GLU A 855 -12.75 -44.84 7.89
CA GLU A 855 -12.69 -46.29 7.66
C GLU A 855 -12.64 -46.65 6.17
N PHE A 856 -13.17 -45.81 5.28
CA PHE A 856 -13.27 -46.10 3.84
C PHE A 856 -11.91 -46.42 3.19
N PHE A 857 -10.91 -45.57 3.44
CA PHE A 857 -9.55 -45.78 2.92
C PHE A 857 -8.66 -46.57 3.90
N GLY A 858 -9.08 -46.75 5.14
CA GLY A 858 -8.29 -47.34 6.23
C GLY A 858 -7.62 -46.29 7.12
N LYS A 859 -7.53 -46.59 8.42
CA LYS A 859 -7.05 -45.66 9.47
C LYS A 859 -5.54 -45.42 9.46
N ASN A 860 -4.77 -46.28 8.81
CA ASN A 860 -3.31 -46.18 8.69
C ASN A 860 -2.85 -45.36 7.47
N LYS A 861 -3.79 -44.79 6.70
CA LYS A 861 -3.49 -44.01 5.50
C LYS A 861 -3.79 -42.53 5.72
N GLU A 862 -2.81 -41.71 5.41
CA GLU A 862 -2.84 -40.25 5.50
C GLU A 862 -2.69 -39.62 4.11
N ASN A 863 -3.02 -38.33 4.02
CA ASN A 863 -2.85 -37.49 2.84
C ASN A 863 -3.34 -38.10 1.51
N ILE A 864 -4.50 -38.75 1.54
CA ILE A 864 -5.05 -39.50 0.40
C ILE A 864 -5.41 -38.55 -0.75
N ARG A 865 -5.07 -38.93 -1.99
CA ARG A 865 -5.41 -38.21 -3.23
C ARG A 865 -6.04 -39.12 -4.26
N LEU A 866 -7.11 -38.66 -4.91
CA LEU A 866 -7.72 -39.40 -6.01
C LEU A 866 -6.84 -39.27 -7.26
N ASN A 867 -6.57 -40.42 -7.87
CA ASN A 867 -5.92 -40.53 -9.17
C ASN A 867 -7.00 -40.66 -10.26
N ALA A 868 -7.98 -41.54 -10.07
CA ALA A 868 -9.08 -41.75 -10.99
C ALA A 868 -10.34 -42.25 -10.27
N VAL A 869 -11.51 -41.84 -10.76
CA VAL A 869 -12.80 -42.42 -10.38
C VAL A 869 -13.48 -42.87 -11.67
N LYS A 870 -13.75 -44.17 -11.80
CA LYS A 870 -14.20 -44.74 -13.06
C LYS A 870 -15.14 -45.91 -12.86
N MET A 871 -16.00 -46.16 -13.84
CA MET A 871 -16.89 -47.32 -13.79
C MET A 871 -16.09 -48.60 -14.07
N GLU A 872 -16.32 -49.68 -13.34
CA GLU A 872 -15.59 -50.94 -13.54
C GLU A 872 -16.23 -51.76 -14.65
N GLU A 873 -15.43 -52.51 -15.43
CA GLU A 873 -15.87 -53.41 -16.52
C GLU A 873 -16.93 -54.42 -16.09
N GLY A 874 -17.00 -54.77 -14.80
CA GLY A 874 -18.03 -55.65 -14.23
C GLY A 874 -19.41 -55.01 -14.03
N SER A 875 -19.60 -53.75 -14.44
CA SER A 875 -20.88 -53.04 -14.36
C SER A 875 -21.86 -53.53 -15.45
N SER A 876 -23.14 -53.68 -15.10
CA SER A 876 -24.18 -54.15 -16.02
C SER A 876 -25.06 -52.99 -16.48
N LEU A 877 -25.16 -52.83 -17.80
CA LEU A 877 -25.88 -51.75 -18.47
C LEU A 877 -26.95 -52.32 -19.43
N GLU A 878 -28.04 -51.59 -19.62
CA GLU A 878 -29.08 -51.86 -20.62
C GLU A 878 -29.10 -50.70 -21.64
N ASN A 879 -29.19 -51.03 -22.93
CA ASN A 879 -28.95 -50.17 -24.10
C ASN A 879 -27.48 -49.72 -24.30
N PHE A 880 -26.92 -50.05 -25.47
CA PHE A 880 -25.51 -49.83 -25.83
C PHE A 880 -25.29 -48.66 -26.80
N ASN A 881 -26.29 -47.80 -26.96
CA ASN A 881 -26.25 -46.66 -27.87
C ASN A 881 -25.52 -45.46 -27.23
N GLY A 882 -24.22 -45.60 -26.89
CA GLY A 882 -23.37 -44.48 -26.50
C GLY A 882 -23.84 -43.73 -25.24
N GLY A 883 -23.26 -44.03 -24.08
CA GLY A 883 -23.59 -43.33 -22.82
C GLY A 883 -22.35 -42.80 -22.11
N GLU A 884 -22.51 -41.75 -21.32
CA GLU A 884 -21.43 -41.19 -20.50
C GLU A 884 -21.84 -41.20 -19.03
N VAL A 885 -20.90 -41.61 -18.17
CA VAL A 885 -21.01 -41.46 -16.72
C VAL A 885 -19.95 -40.47 -16.29
N TYR A 886 -20.38 -39.35 -15.72
CA TYR A 886 -19.51 -38.29 -15.23
C TYR A 886 -19.29 -38.44 -13.74
N PHE A 887 -18.03 -38.26 -13.33
CA PHE A 887 -17.61 -38.21 -11.93
C PHE A 887 -16.96 -36.85 -11.69
N GLU A 888 -17.49 -36.05 -10.76
CA GLU A 888 -16.99 -34.71 -10.47
C GLU A 888 -16.65 -34.55 -8.99
N HIS A 889 -15.40 -34.18 -8.69
CA HIS A 889 -14.99 -33.78 -7.36
C HIS A 889 -15.69 -32.48 -6.94
N VAL A 890 -16.27 -32.44 -5.73
CA VAL A 890 -17.08 -31.29 -5.28
C VAL A 890 -16.29 -30.01 -4.92
N GLY A 891 -14.97 -30.02 -5.13
CA GLY A 891 -14.07 -28.90 -4.84
C GLY A 891 -13.73 -28.69 -3.36
N GLU A 892 -14.47 -29.31 -2.44
CA GLU A 892 -14.19 -29.30 -1.01
C GLU A 892 -13.61 -30.64 -0.57
N GLY A 893 -12.71 -30.66 0.41
CA GLY A 893 -12.20 -31.93 0.91
C GLY A 893 -11.27 -31.85 2.11
N ILE A 894 -11.04 -33.02 2.72
CA ILE A 894 -10.30 -33.17 3.96
C ILE A 894 -8.96 -33.87 3.70
N VAL A 895 -7.91 -33.36 4.33
CA VAL A 895 -6.60 -34.01 4.40
C VAL A 895 -6.33 -34.32 5.86
N TYR A 896 -6.21 -35.62 6.16
CA TYR A 896 -5.75 -36.10 7.46
C TYR A 896 -4.24 -36.38 7.37
N LYS A 897 -3.45 -35.75 8.24
CA LYS A 897 -2.00 -35.94 8.30
C LYS A 897 -1.45 -35.60 9.68
N ASP A 898 -0.52 -36.39 10.20
CA ASP A 898 0.14 -36.20 11.50
C ASP A 898 -0.88 -35.99 12.65
N GLY A 899 -1.96 -36.77 12.65
CA GLY A 899 -3.03 -36.65 13.65
C GLY A 899 -3.91 -35.39 13.53
N LYS A 900 -3.77 -34.60 12.46
CA LYS A 900 -4.50 -33.34 12.25
C LYS A 900 -5.37 -33.41 11.00
N PHE A 901 -6.50 -32.69 11.05
CA PHE A 901 -7.42 -32.54 9.93
C PHE A 901 -7.29 -31.14 9.33
N PHE A 902 -7.06 -31.09 8.03
CA PHE A 902 -7.03 -29.88 7.22
C PHE A 902 -8.21 -29.89 6.26
N PHE A 903 -8.92 -28.77 6.16
CA PHE A 903 -10.02 -28.60 5.22
C PHE A 903 -9.58 -27.69 4.09
N PHE A 904 -9.86 -28.09 2.86
CA PHE A 904 -9.47 -27.38 1.65
C PHE A 904 -10.66 -27.12 0.74
N THR A 905 -10.58 -26.00 0.05
CA THR A 905 -11.55 -25.58 -0.96
C THR A 905 -10.80 -25.21 -2.24
N GLN A 906 -11.20 -25.78 -3.36
CA GLN A 906 -10.69 -25.55 -4.70
C GLN A 906 -11.84 -25.11 -5.61
N ASP A 907 -11.55 -24.26 -6.59
CA ASP A 907 -12.51 -23.97 -7.65
C ASP A 907 -12.77 -25.24 -8.49
N THR A 908 -14.04 -25.51 -8.81
CA THR A 908 -14.51 -26.79 -9.36
C THR A 908 -14.49 -26.90 -10.87
N SER A 909 -14.23 -25.82 -11.62
CA SER A 909 -14.06 -25.95 -13.07
C SER A 909 -12.83 -26.83 -13.37
N ASP A 910 -13.07 -27.99 -13.97
CA ASP A 910 -12.08 -28.85 -14.63
C ASP A 910 -11.11 -29.67 -13.75
N ILE A 911 -11.22 -29.61 -12.42
CA ILE A 911 -10.43 -30.48 -11.51
C ILE A 911 -11.24 -31.68 -11.07
N GLY A 912 -10.65 -32.87 -11.18
CA GLY A 912 -11.27 -34.10 -10.69
C GLY A 912 -12.57 -34.42 -11.41
N LYS A 913 -12.60 -34.13 -12.72
CA LYS A 913 -13.63 -34.60 -13.64
C LYS A 913 -13.10 -35.84 -14.35
N TRP A 914 -13.84 -36.94 -14.23
CA TRP A 914 -13.54 -38.20 -14.91
C TRP A 914 -14.79 -38.64 -15.67
N ILE A 915 -14.60 -39.21 -16.86
CA ILE A 915 -15.69 -39.67 -17.71
C ILE A 915 -15.48 -41.15 -18.00
N SER A 916 -16.54 -41.95 -17.83
CA SER A 916 -16.59 -43.31 -18.34
C SER A 916 -17.55 -43.35 -19.52
N HIS A 917 -17.01 -43.53 -20.73
CA HIS A 917 -17.75 -43.69 -21.96
C HIS A 917 -18.16 -45.15 -22.12
N VAL A 918 -19.41 -45.37 -22.51
CA VAL A 918 -19.95 -46.71 -22.75
C VAL A 918 -20.30 -46.81 -24.23
N VAL A 919 -19.56 -47.63 -24.96
CA VAL A 919 -19.75 -47.81 -26.40
C VAL A 919 -19.77 -49.30 -26.71
N GLY A 920 -20.86 -49.78 -27.31
CA GLY A 920 -20.96 -51.19 -27.75
C GLY A 920 -20.88 -52.23 -26.63
N GLY A 921 -21.10 -51.83 -25.37
CA GLY A 921 -20.98 -52.70 -24.19
C GLY A 921 -19.61 -52.73 -23.54
N GLU A 922 -18.64 -52.02 -24.11
CA GLU A 922 -17.33 -51.77 -23.50
C GLU A 922 -17.32 -50.41 -22.79
N ILE A 923 -16.53 -50.32 -21.72
CA ILE A 923 -16.38 -49.11 -20.93
C ILE A 923 -14.96 -48.57 -21.18
N TYR A 924 -14.89 -47.35 -21.69
CA TYR A 924 -13.68 -46.58 -21.90
C TYR A 924 -13.60 -45.47 -20.86
N HIS A 925 -12.39 -45.12 -20.43
CA HIS A 925 -12.19 -44.09 -19.43
C HIS A 925 -11.37 -42.95 -20.03
N SER A 926 -11.82 -41.72 -19.82
CA SER A 926 -10.94 -40.58 -20.00
C SER A 926 -9.95 -40.49 -18.84
N GLU A 927 -8.70 -40.11 -19.16
CA GLU A 927 -7.78 -39.61 -18.14
C GLU A 927 -8.29 -38.25 -17.65
N SER A 928 -8.02 -37.87 -16.39
CA SER A 928 -8.57 -36.63 -15.85
C SER A 928 -8.07 -35.42 -16.64
N SER A 929 -8.98 -34.62 -17.19
CA SER A 929 -8.79 -33.25 -17.68
C SER A 929 -7.48 -32.87 -18.43
N ASP A 930 -6.72 -33.82 -18.96
CA ASP A 930 -5.44 -33.54 -19.64
C ASP A 930 -5.63 -32.66 -20.89
N GLU A 931 -6.77 -32.77 -21.59
CA GLU A 931 -7.15 -31.88 -22.70
C GLU A 931 -7.32 -30.41 -22.26
N SER A 932 -7.75 -30.15 -21.01
CA SER A 932 -7.85 -28.78 -20.47
C SER A 932 -6.52 -28.26 -19.91
N GLY A 933 -5.56 -29.16 -19.68
CA GLY A 933 -4.20 -28.83 -19.26
C GLY A 933 -3.28 -28.48 -20.43
N ASP A 934 -3.57 -28.96 -21.64
CA ASP A 934 -2.72 -28.78 -22.83
C ASP A 934 -2.43 -27.30 -23.14
N GLU A 935 -3.44 -26.43 -23.06
CA GLU A 935 -3.26 -24.98 -23.25
C GLU A 935 -2.33 -24.39 -22.19
N VAL A 936 -2.50 -24.79 -20.92
CA VAL A 936 -1.65 -24.34 -19.82
C VAL A 936 -0.23 -24.89 -19.95
N ARG A 937 -0.04 -26.15 -20.37
CA ARG A 937 1.28 -26.73 -20.64
C ARG A 937 1.99 -25.98 -21.77
N SER A 938 1.26 -25.68 -22.84
CA SER A 938 1.77 -24.91 -23.98
C SER A 938 2.19 -23.51 -23.57
N MET A 939 1.33 -22.79 -22.83
CA MET A 939 1.65 -21.45 -22.30
C MET A 939 2.89 -21.47 -21.40
N LEU A 940 3.05 -22.51 -20.57
CA LEU A 940 4.13 -22.64 -19.59
C LEU A 940 5.39 -23.38 -20.11
N GLY A 941 5.43 -23.72 -21.41
CA GLY A 941 6.51 -24.50 -22.02
C GLY A 941 6.80 -25.82 -21.28
N MET A 942 5.77 -26.52 -20.81
CA MET A 942 5.88 -27.82 -20.14
C MET A 942 5.87 -28.96 -21.17
N SER A 943 6.65 -30.02 -20.92
CA SER A 943 6.56 -31.23 -21.73
C SER A 943 5.27 -32.01 -21.46
N ASP A 944 4.84 -32.77 -22.46
CA ASP A 944 3.67 -33.64 -22.36
C ASP A 944 3.79 -34.65 -21.21
N GLY A 945 2.67 -34.93 -20.55
CA GLY A 945 2.58 -35.84 -19.40
C GLY A 945 2.93 -35.24 -18.04
N HIS A 946 3.33 -33.96 -17.95
CA HIS A 946 3.43 -33.30 -16.66
C HIS A 946 2.05 -32.86 -16.14
N PRO A 947 1.67 -33.25 -14.90
CA PRO A 947 0.38 -32.87 -14.35
C PRO A 947 0.32 -31.36 -14.11
N VAL A 948 -0.63 -30.71 -14.79
CA VAL A 948 -0.89 -29.27 -14.66
C VAL A 948 -1.56 -28.96 -13.34
N PHE A 949 -2.57 -29.76 -12.99
CA PHE A 949 -3.42 -29.56 -11.82
C PHE A 949 -2.99 -30.44 -10.65
N SER A 950 -3.29 -29.97 -9.44
CA SER A 950 -3.08 -30.75 -8.22
C SER A 950 -4.08 -31.92 -8.17
N LYS A 951 -3.62 -33.12 -7.78
CA LYS A 951 -4.52 -34.25 -7.53
C LYS A 951 -5.52 -33.89 -6.41
N PRO A 952 -6.84 -34.08 -6.63
CA PRO A 952 -7.85 -33.73 -5.63
C PRO A 952 -7.73 -34.61 -4.38
N THR A 953 -8.20 -34.11 -3.24
CA THR A 953 -8.22 -34.86 -1.97
C THR A 953 -9.08 -36.11 -2.08
N GLY A 954 -8.65 -37.20 -1.44
CA GLY A 954 -9.42 -38.44 -1.35
C GLY A 954 -10.65 -38.36 -0.46
N ARG A 955 -10.54 -37.65 0.67
CA ARG A 955 -11.62 -37.57 1.67
C ARG A 955 -12.57 -36.44 1.31
N THR A 956 -13.51 -36.77 0.44
CA THR A 956 -14.35 -35.81 -0.26
C THR A 956 -15.69 -36.45 -0.62
N PHE A 957 -16.50 -35.70 -1.35
CA PHE A 957 -17.62 -36.25 -2.10
C PHE A 957 -17.33 -36.21 -3.60
N VAL A 958 -17.85 -37.21 -4.31
CA VAL A 958 -17.79 -37.25 -5.78
C VAL A 958 -19.22 -37.28 -6.30
N LYS A 959 -19.61 -36.25 -7.05
CA LYS A 959 -20.88 -36.22 -7.77
C LYS A 959 -20.81 -37.24 -8.92
N VAL A 960 -21.86 -38.02 -9.08
CA VAL A 960 -22.01 -38.93 -10.22
C VAL A 960 -23.27 -38.55 -10.97
N SER A 961 -23.15 -38.34 -12.27
CA SER A 961 -24.26 -38.08 -13.19
C SER A 961 -24.09 -38.91 -14.47
N THR A 962 -25.14 -38.99 -15.26
CA THR A 962 -25.22 -39.81 -16.46
C THR A 962 -25.82 -39.01 -17.62
N SER A 963 -25.41 -39.31 -18.85
CA SER A 963 -26.14 -38.84 -20.04
C SER A 963 -27.52 -39.50 -20.15
N ASP A 964 -28.45 -38.89 -20.89
CA ASP A 964 -29.85 -39.35 -20.98
C ASP A 964 -30.01 -40.74 -21.62
N ASP A 965 -29.00 -41.22 -22.34
CA ASP A 965 -29.07 -42.43 -23.17
C ASP A 965 -28.59 -43.72 -22.47
N ILE A 966 -28.21 -43.67 -21.19
CA ILE A 966 -27.71 -44.83 -20.43
C ILE A 966 -28.73 -45.38 -19.43
N GLN A 967 -28.91 -46.70 -19.39
CA GLN A 967 -29.58 -47.37 -18.27
C GLN A 967 -28.61 -48.28 -17.52
N ILE A 968 -28.46 -48.02 -16.23
CA ILE A 968 -27.60 -48.76 -15.32
C ILE A 968 -28.44 -49.83 -14.61
N LYS A 969 -28.02 -51.09 -14.67
CA LYS A 969 -28.64 -52.19 -13.91
C LYS A 969 -27.90 -52.44 -12.60
N ASN A 970 -26.57 -52.49 -12.68
CA ASN A 970 -25.65 -52.49 -11.55
C ASN A 970 -24.40 -51.72 -11.96
N ALA A 971 -23.85 -50.89 -11.07
CA ALA A 971 -22.59 -50.20 -11.31
C ALA A 971 -21.63 -50.40 -10.14
N ARG A 972 -20.41 -50.76 -10.49
CA ARG A 972 -19.26 -50.80 -9.59
C ARG A 972 -18.33 -49.67 -9.97
N ILE A 973 -17.98 -48.84 -9.00
CA ILE A 973 -17.14 -47.67 -9.21
C ILE A 973 -15.77 -47.97 -8.62
N ARG A 974 -14.75 -48.00 -9.48
CA ARG A 974 -13.35 -48.15 -9.11
C ARG A 974 -12.78 -46.78 -8.76
N VAL A 975 -12.21 -46.67 -7.57
CA VAL A 975 -11.57 -45.47 -7.02
C VAL A 975 -10.09 -45.75 -6.86
N GLU A 976 -9.27 -45.13 -7.70
CA GLU A 976 -7.82 -45.21 -7.67
C GLU A 976 -7.27 -44.02 -6.89
N TYR A 977 -6.39 -44.27 -5.92
CA TYR A 977 -5.88 -43.22 -5.04
C TYR A 977 -4.43 -43.47 -4.62
N SER A 978 -3.74 -42.37 -4.32
CA SER A 978 -2.41 -42.38 -3.71
C SER A 978 -2.49 -41.96 -2.24
N PHE A 979 -1.60 -42.47 -1.40
CA PHE A 979 -1.59 -42.18 0.03
C PHE A 979 -0.18 -42.18 0.64
N GLU A 980 -0.08 -41.62 1.83
CA GLU A 980 1.10 -41.68 2.71
C GLU A 980 0.77 -42.60 3.90
N HIS A 981 1.74 -43.36 4.41
CA HIS A 981 1.53 -44.15 5.64
C HIS A 981 1.54 -43.24 6.86
N ALA A 982 0.59 -43.45 7.78
CA ALA A 982 0.64 -42.83 9.10
C ALA A 982 1.91 -43.30 9.83
N ASN A 983 2.69 -42.37 10.38
CA ASN A 983 3.86 -42.68 11.20
C ASN A 983 3.50 -43.27 12.57
#